data_AF-A0A6V8CGY9-F1
#
_entry.id   AF-A0A6V8CGY9-F1
#
_cell.length_a   1.000
_cell.length_b   1.000
_cell.length_c   1.000
_cell.angle_alpha   90.00
_cell.angle_beta   90.00
_cell.angle_gamma   90.00
#
_symmetry.space_group_name_H-M   'P 1'
#
loop_
_entity.id
_entity.type
_entity.pdbx_description
1 polymer ?
#
loop_
_entity_poly.entity_id
_entity_poly.type
_entity_poly.pdbx_seq_one_letter_code
_entity_poly.pdbx_strand_id
1 'polypeptide(L)'
;GLQSGVTMYANWTLVDENETHVSTHSFGFETASSQQEVTLYLEKIYTGSQFYKVLIELHDSQGNDHGSGEISFTIFKNTIQQSVSNLLVFGDSLSDIGNAKASILNVPDVPPYWENRFSNGEVWIDHLSQSLGITTTHGSGSAVGDNRAFGGSQTGQGFAYLVLPNTGTQISNYLGNVQSSIQNDELVTLWAGGNDFLYGTAQPDTIAANMDSHIRQLAQAGAKEIILPNLPPLEKTPEGLSKSENQQTSLRDGVISYNSKLLNLANNLQTELSIDIHYIDAWSVFNQVLEHKAALGFSNIDQAACSDPAGIIVSLFLPICDSSSDLVTNPEEYLFFDKVHPTEKMHRFIGKYVIEQIGEADTDGDNVVDSIDKCEWTSLDESVDEEGCSWSQKDDDNDGVSNGEDICPDTTNLVDVNQEGCSPEQRDSDGDGWNDALDPCPHSTSPFDYDEDGCDDDEDEDDDNDTILDDDDSCQYGMIGLHSHDLDADGCHDLEDHDTDGDYVNDEEDAFPYNASEWKDNDGDGVGDNTDLCPQQFGNDTTAGPGCPDQDGDGVDDTNDAFVNDSSEWQDSDLDGFGDNQDACPNTYGSSEWPKGCVDGDNDGWGDDVDRFPDDSNEWLDSDNDTFGDNQDAFIHNPLEWLDSDNDSFGDNEDAFPYNSDEWNDSDSDGIGDNLDAFPYDASKWQEGGEVADSQNGTLQSSFLNQNQNASNNILYGLLISMLLFLALLFLSIRLPQSQQSHSSLTSNQEVSQSLPDSDEERETAFETETIY
;
A
#
# COMPACT_ATOMS: atom_id res chain seq x y z
N GLY A 1 43.44 -3.52 28.89
CA GLY A 1 44.81 -3.62 28.35
C GLY A 1 44.90 -4.82 27.44
N LEU A 2 44.47 -4.66 26.19
CA LEU A 2 44.12 -5.76 25.29
C LEU A 2 45.32 -6.19 24.42
N GLN A 3 45.28 -7.39 23.85
CA GLN A 3 46.21 -7.76 22.78
C GLN A 3 45.75 -7.09 21.48
N SER A 4 46.69 -6.59 20.69
CA SER A 4 46.37 -5.88 19.44
C SER A 4 46.03 -6.85 18.29
N GLY A 5 45.07 -6.49 17.44
CA GLY A 5 44.54 -7.35 16.38
C GLY A 5 43.54 -8.39 16.87
N VAL A 6 42.78 -8.08 17.93
CA VAL A 6 41.65 -8.86 18.42
C VAL A 6 40.37 -8.08 18.16
N THR A 7 39.39 -8.71 17.54
CA THR A 7 38.03 -8.17 17.44
C THR A 7 37.35 -8.30 18.81
N MET A 8 37.02 -7.16 19.37
CA MET A 8 36.25 -7.00 20.61
C MET A 8 34.86 -6.50 20.28
N TYR A 9 33.91 -6.79 21.17
CA TYR A 9 32.55 -6.25 21.15
C TYR A 9 32.30 -5.57 22.49
N ALA A 10 31.76 -4.35 22.46
CA ALA A 10 31.22 -3.70 23.63
C ALA A 10 29.69 -3.74 23.54
N ASN A 11 29.08 -4.50 24.44
CA ASN A 11 27.65 -4.39 24.70
C ASN A 11 27.48 -3.26 25.70
N TRP A 12 26.62 -2.29 25.43
CA TRP A 12 26.25 -1.29 26.42
C TRP A 12 24.74 -1.22 26.60
N THR A 13 24.32 -0.89 27.82
CA THR A 13 22.92 -0.83 28.23
C THR A 13 22.70 0.42 29.08
N LEU A 14 21.81 1.30 28.62
CA LEU A 14 21.37 2.47 29.36
C LEU A 14 20.20 2.08 30.27
N VAL A 15 20.31 2.43 31.55
CA VAL A 15 19.20 2.34 32.51
C VAL A 15 19.04 3.64 33.28
N ASP A 16 17.82 3.90 33.77
CA ASP A 16 17.51 5.05 34.61
C ASP A 16 17.65 4.77 36.11
N GLU A 17 17.34 5.76 36.93
CA GLU A 17 17.42 5.70 38.40
C GLU A 17 16.58 4.61 39.05
N ASN A 18 15.54 4.12 38.36
CA ASN A 18 14.68 3.04 38.81
C ASN A 18 15.17 1.64 38.37
N GLU A 19 16.37 1.56 37.77
CA GLU A 19 16.91 0.41 37.03
C GLU A 19 16.02 0.01 35.83
N THR A 20 15.27 0.97 35.26
CA THR A 20 14.44 0.74 34.06
C THR A 20 15.34 0.65 32.84
N HIS A 21 15.14 -0.38 32.01
CA HIS A 21 15.84 -0.52 30.74
C HIS A 21 15.37 0.54 29.74
N VAL A 22 16.31 1.33 29.20
CA VAL A 22 16.02 2.38 28.21
C VAL A 22 16.47 1.93 26.81
N SER A 23 17.72 1.49 26.68
CA SER A 23 18.26 1.00 25.40
C SER A 23 19.46 0.06 25.61
N THR A 24 19.73 -0.78 24.62
CA THR A 24 20.95 -1.60 24.53
C THR A 24 21.47 -1.54 23.10
N HIS A 25 22.79 -1.42 22.95
CA HIS A 25 23.45 -1.52 21.66
C HIS A 25 24.72 -2.37 21.78
N SER A 26 25.24 -2.87 20.66
CA SER A 26 26.51 -3.60 20.60
C SER A 26 27.32 -3.13 19.41
N PHE A 27 28.59 -2.80 19.62
CA PHE A 27 29.50 -2.44 18.54
C PHE A 27 30.79 -3.27 18.59
N GLY A 28 31.27 -3.66 17.41
CA GLY A 28 32.54 -4.37 17.22
C GLY A 28 33.68 -3.39 16.93
N PHE A 29 34.86 -3.63 17.50
CA PHE A 29 36.07 -2.86 17.22
C PHE A 29 37.33 -3.74 17.22
N GLU A 30 38.32 -3.40 16.40
CA GLU A 30 39.64 -4.02 16.45
C GLU A 30 40.58 -3.27 17.39
N THR A 31 41.33 -4.01 18.20
CA THR A 31 42.27 -3.45 19.18
C THR A 31 43.54 -2.89 18.53
N ALA A 32 43.52 -1.58 18.20
CA ALA A 32 44.68 -0.89 17.65
C ALA A 32 45.81 -0.69 18.69
N SER A 33 45.49 -0.57 19.98
CA SER A 33 46.45 -0.26 21.04
C SER A 33 46.07 -0.88 22.40
N SER A 34 46.84 -0.61 23.46
CA SER A 34 46.52 -1.01 24.84
C SER A 34 45.34 -0.25 25.47
N GLN A 35 44.98 0.90 24.90
CA GLN A 35 43.84 1.76 25.22
C GLN A 35 43.08 2.05 23.91
N GLN A 36 41.77 2.21 23.99
CA GLN A 36 40.89 2.49 22.86
C GLN A 36 39.80 3.45 23.36
N GLU A 37 39.65 4.59 22.70
CA GLU A 37 38.53 5.51 22.90
C GLU A 37 37.38 5.10 21.96
N VAL A 38 36.13 5.20 22.42
CA VAL A 38 34.93 5.00 21.59
C VAL A 38 33.84 5.96 22.04
N THR A 39 33.24 6.68 21.08
CA THR A 39 32.07 7.53 21.32
C THR A 39 30.81 6.68 21.40
N LEU A 40 29.98 6.90 22.41
CA LEU A 40 28.61 6.41 22.45
C LEU A 40 27.68 7.53 21.99
N TYR A 41 26.89 7.26 20.94
CA TYR A 41 25.80 8.16 20.54
C TYR A 41 24.54 7.71 21.30
N LEU A 42 23.89 8.66 21.96
CA LEU A 42 22.71 8.45 22.80
C LEU A 42 21.63 9.44 22.36
N GLU A 43 20.55 8.92 21.81
CA GLU A 43 19.46 9.69 21.19
C GLU A 43 18.12 9.21 21.77
N LYS A 44 17.13 10.12 21.87
CA LYS A 44 15.76 9.83 22.34
C LYS A 44 15.70 9.12 23.72
N ILE A 45 16.56 9.56 24.66
CA ILE A 45 16.88 8.83 25.91
C ILE A 45 16.17 9.29 27.20
N TYR A 46 15.47 10.42 27.21
CA TYR A 46 14.87 10.95 28.45
C TYR A 46 13.57 10.21 28.81
N THR A 47 13.52 9.60 29.99
CA THR A 47 12.39 8.77 30.47
C THR A 47 11.53 9.41 31.56
N GLY A 48 11.79 10.68 31.91
CA GLY A 48 11.20 11.33 33.09
C GLY A 48 12.06 11.25 34.36
N SER A 49 13.14 10.47 34.34
CA SER A 49 14.15 10.38 35.41
C SER A 49 15.23 11.47 35.24
N GLN A 50 15.91 11.87 36.33
CA GLN A 50 17.07 12.77 36.25
C GLN A 50 18.41 12.03 36.21
N PHE A 51 18.52 10.85 36.84
CA PHE A 51 19.76 10.09 36.92
C PHE A 51 19.75 8.87 36.00
N TYR A 52 20.85 8.66 35.27
CA TYR A 52 21.03 7.57 34.33
C TYR A 52 22.41 6.95 34.49
N LYS A 53 22.53 5.69 34.09
CA LYS A 53 23.83 5.01 33.96
C LYS A 53 23.89 4.12 32.72
N VAL A 54 25.04 4.14 32.06
CA VAL A 54 25.40 3.20 31.00
C VAL A 54 26.28 2.12 31.60
N LEU A 55 25.78 0.89 31.56
CA LEU A 55 26.50 -0.34 31.91
C LEU A 55 27.17 -0.87 30.64
N ILE A 56 28.48 -1.13 30.66
CA ILE A 56 29.26 -1.61 29.51
C ILE A 56 29.88 -2.96 29.84
N GLU A 57 29.73 -3.95 28.96
CA GLU A 57 30.36 -5.28 29.05
C GLU A 57 31.21 -5.55 27.79
N LEU A 58 32.48 -5.95 27.99
CA LEU A 58 33.44 -6.17 26.91
C LEU A 58 33.67 -7.67 26.67
N HIS A 59 33.43 -8.12 25.44
CA HIS A 59 33.63 -9.51 25.03
C HIS A 59 34.55 -9.63 23.81
N ASP A 60 35.21 -10.78 23.63
CA ASP A 60 35.90 -11.09 22.37
C ASP A 60 35.00 -11.83 21.36
N SER A 61 35.50 -12.03 20.14
CA SER A 61 34.83 -12.79 19.08
C SER A 61 34.60 -14.28 19.37
N GLN A 62 34.99 -14.80 20.54
CA GLN A 62 34.61 -16.13 21.02
C GLN A 62 33.63 -16.08 22.21
N GLY A 63 33.16 -14.88 22.60
CA GLY A 63 32.22 -14.66 23.68
C GLY A 63 32.84 -14.69 25.08
N ASN A 64 34.18 -14.65 25.21
CA ASN A 64 34.79 -14.53 26.55
C ASN A 64 34.63 -13.09 27.06
N ASP A 65 34.30 -12.93 28.34
CA ASP A 65 34.30 -11.65 29.06
C ASP A 65 35.75 -11.16 29.36
N HIS A 66 36.00 -9.87 29.12
CA HIS A 66 37.25 -9.16 29.40
C HIS A 66 37.10 -8.00 30.42
N GLY A 67 35.90 -7.79 30.95
CA GLY A 67 35.59 -6.81 31.99
C GLY A 67 34.39 -5.91 31.65
N SER A 68 33.85 -5.26 32.68
CA SER A 68 32.75 -4.31 32.57
C SER A 68 33.09 -2.95 33.19
N GLY A 69 32.27 -1.94 32.86
CA GLY A 69 32.35 -0.57 33.37
C GLY A 69 30.97 0.05 33.56
N GLU A 70 30.90 1.14 34.31
CA GLU A 70 29.68 1.93 34.55
C GLU A 70 30.04 3.41 34.40
N ILE A 71 29.22 4.14 33.63
CA ILE A 71 29.26 5.60 33.52
C ILE A 71 27.90 6.10 34.04
N SER A 72 27.90 6.99 35.04
CA SER A 72 26.67 7.61 35.56
C SER A 72 26.67 9.10 35.21
N PHE A 73 25.51 9.65 34.85
CA PHE A 73 25.35 11.07 34.48
C PHE A 73 23.92 11.56 34.78
N THR A 74 23.69 12.87 34.67
CA THR A 74 22.37 13.49 34.87
C THR A 74 21.83 14.09 33.58
N ILE A 75 20.56 13.81 33.27
CA ILE A 75 19.79 14.51 32.24
C ILE A 75 18.78 15.42 32.95
N PHE A 76 18.47 16.55 32.31
CA PHE A 76 17.30 17.36 32.61
C PHE A 76 16.51 17.51 31.32
N LYS A 77 15.19 17.49 31.41
CA LYS A 77 14.33 17.81 30.27
C LYS A 77 14.61 19.26 29.82
N ASN A 78 14.55 19.52 28.51
CA ASN A 78 14.48 20.89 28.03
C ASN A 78 13.13 21.51 28.47
N THR A 79 13.07 22.84 28.54
CA THR A 79 11.85 23.56 28.95
C THR A 79 11.84 24.98 28.41
N ILE A 80 10.66 25.44 28.00
CA ILE A 80 10.43 26.84 27.64
C ILE A 80 10.05 27.61 28.91
N GLN A 81 10.89 28.59 29.26
CA GLN A 81 10.69 29.43 30.43
C GLN A 81 9.77 30.61 30.08
N GLN A 82 8.77 30.91 30.92
CA GLN A 82 7.93 32.08 30.72
C GLN A 82 8.75 33.38 30.89
N SER A 83 8.51 34.37 30.02
CA SER A 83 9.22 35.65 30.09
C SER A 83 8.74 36.49 31.27
N VAL A 84 9.59 36.64 32.28
CA VAL A 84 9.34 37.42 33.51
C VAL A 84 10.08 38.75 33.50
N SER A 85 9.50 39.75 34.17
CA SER A 85 10.07 41.11 34.25
C SER A 85 11.13 41.28 35.33
N ASN A 86 11.10 40.43 36.38
CA ASN A 86 12.00 40.45 37.53
C ASN A 86 11.96 39.11 38.30
N LEU A 87 12.96 38.87 39.15
CA LEU A 87 12.99 37.76 40.12
C LEU A 87 13.23 38.30 41.54
N LEU A 88 12.18 38.28 42.36
CA LEU A 88 12.20 38.76 43.74
C LEU A 88 12.57 37.63 44.70
N VAL A 89 13.76 37.71 45.32
CA VAL A 89 14.32 36.61 46.12
C VAL A 89 14.21 36.90 47.61
N PHE A 90 13.51 36.06 48.36
CA PHE A 90 13.40 36.10 49.82
C PHE A 90 13.88 34.78 50.42
N GLY A 91 14.69 34.83 51.48
CA GLY A 91 15.26 33.59 52.03
C GLY A 91 16.46 33.77 52.93
N ASP A 92 17.25 32.69 53.06
CA ASP A 92 18.49 32.65 53.83
C ASP A 92 19.75 32.48 52.95
N SER A 93 20.83 31.92 53.50
CA SER A 93 22.15 31.84 52.86
C SER A 93 22.18 31.00 51.58
N LEU A 94 21.23 30.07 51.41
CA LEU A 94 21.10 29.30 50.16
C LEU A 94 20.79 30.18 48.94
N SER A 95 20.32 31.41 49.16
CA SER A 95 19.87 32.33 48.12
C SER A 95 20.50 33.73 48.21
N ASP A 96 21.48 33.94 49.11
CA ASP A 96 22.09 35.25 49.36
C ASP A 96 23.33 35.49 48.45
N ILE A 97 23.22 36.48 47.55
CA ILE A 97 24.27 36.90 46.61
C ILE A 97 25.14 38.08 47.11
N GLY A 98 25.07 38.42 48.41
CA GLY A 98 25.97 39.38 49.05
C GLY A 98 25.36 40.33 50.09
N ASN A 99 24.07 40.19 50.43
CA ASN A 99 23.40 40.98 51.47
C ASN A 99 24.05 40.80 52.86
N ALA A 100 24.36 39.57 53.27
CA ALA A 100 25.10 39.31 54.50
C ALA A 100 26.49 40.00 54.52
N LYS A 101 27.14 40.13 53.36
CA LYS A 101 28.44 40.79 53.20
C LYS A 101 28.33 42.30 53.26
N ALA A 102 27.31 42.88 52.63
CA ALA A 102 26.98 44.30 52.71
C ALA A 102 26.50 44.72 54.13
N SER A 103 26.19 43.75 55.00
CA SER A 103 25.74 43.97 56.37
C SER A 103 26.87 44.32 57.36
N ILE A 104 26.48 44.70 58.57
CA ILE A 104 27.41 44.94 59.69
C ILE A 104 28.20 43.69 60.13
N LEU A 105 27.80 42.48 59.71
CA LEU A 105 28.58 41.26 59.98
C LEU A 105 29.72 41.04 58.97
N ASN A 106 29.61 41.56 57.74
CA ASN A 106 30.64 41.43 56.69
C ASN A 106 31.06 39.97 56.38
N VAL A 107 30.12 39.03 56.45
CA VAL A 107 30.30 37.59 56.17
C VAL A 107 29.60 37.20 54.86
N PRO A 108 30.04 36.17 54.13
CA PRO A 108 31.17 35.27 54.41
C PRO A 108 32.53 35.89 54.06
N ASP A 109 33.63 35.24 54.46
CA ASP A 109 34.99 35.69 54.13
C ASP A 109 35.40 35.24 52.72
N VAL A 110 36.00 36.13 51.93
CA VAL A 110 36.30 35.92 50.50
C VAL A 110 37.79 36.21 50.27
N PRO A 111 38.65 35.20 50.01
CA PRO A 111 38.41 33.74 50.09
C PRO A 111 38.13 33.25 51.54
N PRO A 112 37.64 32.01 51.76
CA PRO A 112 37.50 30.90 50.79
C PRO A 112 36.18 30.87 50.02
N TYR A 113 35.17 31.64 50.41
CA TYR A 113 33.91 31.72 49.68
C TYR A 113 34.06 32.52 48.39
N TRP A 114 33.23 32.23 47.40
CA TRP A 114 33.22 32.92 46.10
C TRP A 114 32.26 34.12 46.10
N GLU A 115 32.73 35.25 45.56
CA GLU A 115 32.01 36.51 45.36
C GLU A 115 30.84 36.80 46.32
N ASN A 116 31.10 36.67 47.62
CA ASN A 116 30.18 36.98 48.72
C ASN A 116 28.95 36.05 48.86
N ARG A 117 28.83 35.00 48.03
CA ARG A 117 27.85 33.90 48.19
C ARG A 117 28.31 32.93 49.29
N PHE A 118 27.41 32.11 49.83
CA PHE A 118 27.74 31.07 50.83
C PHE A 118 28.22 29.74 50.19
N SER A 119 28.90 29.80 49.05
CA SER A 119 29.41 28.65 48.28
C SER A 119 30.84 28.91 47.73
N ASN A 120 31.45 27.90 47.10
CA ASN A 120 32.70 28.03 46.32
C ASN A 120 32.50 28.58 44.90
N GLY A 121 31.26 28.91 44.53
CA GLY A 121 30.90 29.52 43.25
C GLY A 121 29.51 30.14 43.33
N GLU A 122 28.82 30.14 42.20
CA GLU A 122 27.43 30.61 42.08
C GLU A 122 26.46 29.81 42.98
N VAL A 123 25.33 30.45 43.31
CA VAL A 123 24.18 29.79 43.95
C VAL A 123 23.05 29.61 42.95
N TRP A 124 22.08 28.76 43.26
CA TRP A 124 20.97 28.42 42.36
C TRP A 124 20.19 29.62 41.80
N ILE A 125 20.16 30.75 42.53
CA ILE A 125 19.59 32.03 42.10
C ILE A 125 20.37 32.66 40.93
N ASP A 126 21.71 32.57 40.92
CA ASP A 126 22.53 33.10 39.85
C ASP A 126 22.20 32.35 38.54
N HIS A 127 22.16 31.01 38.57
CA HIS A 127 21.78 30.16 37.43
C HIS A 127 20.33 30.37 36.97
N LEU A 128 19.37 30.48 37.90
CA LEU A 128 17.97 30.76 37.57
C LEU A 128 17.79 32.17 36.98
N SER A 129 18.58 33.15 37.43
CA SER A 129 18.59 34.48 36.80
C SER A 129 19.08 34.41 35.36
N GLN A 130 20.11 33.58 35.10
CA GLN A 130 20.67 33.37 33.77
C GLN A 130 19.68 32.71 32.80
N SER A 131 18.99 31.64 33.21
CA SER A 131 18.00 30.95 32.35
C SER A 131 16.77 31.81 32.03
N LEU A 132 16.36 32.67 32.96
CA LEU A 132 15.28 33.63 32.76
C LEU A 132 15.72 34.90 31.99
N GLY A 133 17.01 35.02 31.63
CA GLY A 133 17.54 36.17 30.87
C GLY A 133 17.61 37.49 31.65
N ILE A 134 17.62 37.43 32.99
CA ILE A 134 17.52 38.58 33.90
C ILE A 134 18.78 38.74 34.77
N THR A 135 18.91 39.87 35.46
CA THR A 135 20.01 40.14 36.40
C THR A 135 19.46 40.50 37.77
N THR A 136 19.54 39.59 38.73
CA THR A 136 19.19 39.88 40.13
C THR A 136 20.29 40.68 40.81
N THR A 137 19.92 41.57 41.75
CA THR A 137 20.88 42.40 42.50
C THR A 137 20.56 42.40 43.99
N HIS A 138 21.57 42.44 44.85
CA HIS A 138 21.34 42.42 46.31
C HIS A 138 20.81 43.78 46.82
N GLY A 139 19.81 43.74 47.71
CA GLY A 139 19.22 44.93 48.31
C GLY A 139 18.70 44.68 49.73
N SER A 140 18.92 45.65 50.63
CA SER A 140 18.51 45.57 52.04
C SER A 140 17.86 46.85 52.56
N GLY A 141 16.91 46.71 53.49
CA GLY A 141 16.16 47.83 54.05
C GLY A 141 15.41 48.61 52.98
N SER A 142 15.78 49.88 52.77
CA SER A 142 15.25 50.76 51.73
C SER A 142 16.17 50.93 50.51
N ALA A 143 17.22 50.11 50.38
CA ALA A 143 17.99 50.05 49.14
C ALA A 143 17.19 49.32 48.06
N VAL A 144 17.36 49.76 46.82
CA VAL A 144 16.96 48.98 45.63
C VAL A 144 17.74 47.67 45.57
N GLY A 145 17.25 46.72 44.78
CA GLY A 145 17.81 45.38 44.64
C GLY A 145 16.77 44.32 44.99
N ASP A 146 16.67 43.33 44.13
CA ASP A 146 15.56 42.40 44.00
C ASP A 146 15.79 41.13 44.82
N ASN A 147 17.06 40.80 45.06
CA ASN A 147 17.47 39.80 46.01
C ASN A 147 17.56 40.39 47.43
N ARG A 148 16.67 39.92 48.30
CA ARG A 148 16.46 40.34 49.69
C ARG A 148 16.88 39.27 50.71
N ALA A 149 17.27 38.08 50.23
CA ALA A 149 17.71 36.96 51.06
C ALA A 149 18.96 37.33 51.86
N PHE A 150 19.14 36.69 53.02
CA PHE A 150 20.18 37.09 53.97
C PHE A 150 20.72 35.86 54.73
N GLY A 151 22.03 35.62 54.64
CA GLY A 151 22.66 34.49 55.34
C GLY A 151 22.36 34.46 56.84
N GLY A 152 21.94 33.28 57.33
CA GLY A 152 21.54 33.09 58.73
C GLY A 152 20.11 33.54 59.09
N SER A 153 19.27 33.93 58.13
CA SER A 153 17.88 34.33 58.38
C SER A 153 16.99 33.17 58.81
N GLN A 154 16.10 33.42 59.77
CA GLN A 154 15.01 32.51 60.12
C GLN A 154 13.70 32.96 59.48
N THR A 155 12.71 32.07 59.39
CA THR A 155 11.40 32.36 58.76
C THR A 155 10.60 33.46 59.46
N GLY A 156 10.92 33.79 60.72
CA GLY A 156 10.08 34.68 61.52
C GLY A 156 10.00 36.14 61.08
N GLN A 157 9.40 36.96 61.95
CA GLN A 157 9.55 38.41 61.94
C GLN A 157 10.75 38.83 62.82
N GLY A 158 11.14 40.10 62.77
CA GLY A 158 12.26 40.64 63.55
C GLY A 158 13.63 40.29 62.97
N PHE A 159 14.62 40.09 63.85
CA PHE A 159 16.02 39.89 63.46
C PHE A 159 16.64 38.68 64.16
N ALA A 160 17.25 37.77 63.40
CA ALA A 160 18.18 36.79 63.92
C ALA A 160 19.50 37.48 64.32
N TYR A 161 20.21 36.92 65.29
CA TYR A 161 21.51 37.42 65.77
C TYR A 161 21.56 38.93 66.07
N LEU A 162 20.43 39.52 66.48
CA LEU A 162 20.19 40.95 66.73
C LEU A 162 20.27 41.89 65.51
N VAL A 163 20.79 41.45 64.35
CA VAL A 163 21.08 42.35 63.20
C VAL A 163 20.67 41.80 61.83
N LEU A 164 20.39 40.51 61.68
CA LEU A 164 20.08 39.87 60.40
C LEU A 164 18.55 39.83 60.19
N PRO A 165 17.99 40.45 59.14
CA PRO A 165 16.54 40.52 58.95
C PRO A 165 15.97 39.15 58.58
N ASN A 166 15.12 38.60 59.45
CA ASN A 166 14.38 37.37 59.18
C ASN A 166 13.46 37.53 57.95
N THR A 167 13.04 36.44 57.31
CA THR A 167 12.33 36.47 56.02
C THR A 167 11.09 37.36 56.02
N GLY A 168 10.28 37.34 57.09
CA GLY A 168 9.12 38.24 57.22
C GLY A 168 9.48 39.73 57.32
N THR A 169 10.67 40.04 57.85
CA THR A 169 11.25 41.38 57.89
C THR A 169 11.83 41.80 56.53
N GLN A 170 12.40 40.86 55.76
CA GLN A 170 12.85 41.12 54.38
C GLN A 170 11.66 41.56 53.51
N ILE A 171 10.59 40.76 53.50
CA ILE A 171 9.33 41.02 52.79
C ILE A 171 8.71 42.35 53.25
N SER A 172 8.55 42.54 54.56
CA SER A 172 7.93 43.77 55.10
C SER A 172 8.76 45.03 54.85
N ASN A 173 10.10 44.93 54.77
CA ASN A 173 10.95 46.05 54.40
C ASN A 173 10.88 46.37 52.90
N TYR A 174 10.89 45.34 52.03
CA TYR A 174 10.76 45.52 50.59
C TYR A 174 9.41 46.18 50.23
N LEU A 175 8.30 45.58 50.70
CA LEU A 175 6.95 46.09 50.47
C LEU A 175 6.69 47.46 51.15
N GLY A 176 7.38 47.74 52.25
CA GLY A 176 7.23 49.00 53.00
C GLY A 176 8.07 50.17 52.47
N ASN A 177 9.20 49.91 51.79
CA ASN A 177 10.21 50.94 51.51
C ASN A 177 10.80 50.93 50.08
N VAL A 178 10.59 49.86 49.30
CA VAL A 178 11.14 49.70 47.94
C VAL A 178 10.01 49.67 46.91
N GLN A 179 9.13 48.68 46.97
CA GLN A 179 8.09 48.44 45.98
C GLN A 179 6.83 47.92 46.68
N SER A 180 5.81 48.77 46.79
CA SER A 180 4.58 48.47 47.56
C SER A 180 3.58 47.55 46.86
N SER A 181 3.89 47.11 45.63
CA SER A 181 3.07 46.22 44.83
C SER A 181 3.94 45.43 43.86
N ILE A 182 3.81 44.11 43.90
CA ILE A 182 4.48 43.18 42.97
C ILE A 182 3.65 43.13 41.68
N GLN A 183 4.28 43.13 40.52
CA GLN A 183 3.57 43.05 39.24
C GLN A 183 3.16 41.61 38.92
N ASN A 184 2.25 41.43 37.95
CA ASN A 184 1.78 40.10 37.55
C ASN A 184 2.85 39.29 36.79
N ASP A 185 3.91 39.93 36.31
CA ASP A 185 5.04 39.36 35.55
C ASP A 185 6.34 39.29 36.37
N GLU A 186 6.29 39.57 37.69
CA GLU A 186 7.43 39.39 38.59
C GLU A 186 7.34 38.03 39.29
N LEU A 187 8.35 37.18 39.07
CA LEU A 187 8.49 35.89 39.72
C LEU A 187 9.03 36.08 41.14
N VAL A 188 8.45 35.38 42.12
CA VAL A 188 8.91 35.42 43.52
C VAL A 188 9.49 34.07 43.92
N THR A 189 10.59 34.07 44.67
CA THR A 189 11.10 32.85 45.33
C THR A 189 11.22 33.04 46.84
N LEU A 190 10.83 32.01 47.59
CA LEU A 190 10.71 32.03 49.05
C LEU A 190 11.30 30.76 49.68
N TRP A 191 12.63 30.68 49.80
CA TRP A 191 13.31 29.53 50.42
C TRP A 191 13.93 29.88 51.78
N ALA A 192 13.34 29.37 52.85
CA ALA A 192 13.79 29.58 54.22
C ALA A 192 13.37 28.43 55.16
N GLY A 193 14.09 28.29 56.27
CA GLY A 193 13.71 27.42 57.39
C GLY A 193 14.84 26.52 57.92
N GLY A 194 15.94 26.37 57.19
CA GLY A 194 17.10 25.60 57.64
C GLY A 194 17.66 26.15 58.96
N ASN A 195 17.78 27.48 59.05
CA ASN A 195 18.22 28.18 60.24
C ASN A 195 17.25 28.03 61.44
N ASP A 196 15.93 27.94 61.20
CA ASP A 196 14.92 27.72 62.24
C ASP A 196 15.10 26.35 62.92
N PHE A 197 15.51 25.33 62.15
CA PHE A 197 15.76 23.97 62.65
C PHE A 197 17.16 23.80 63.25
N LEU A 198 18.19 24.38 62.63
CA LEU A 198 19.59 24.21 63.06
C LEU A 198 19.96 25.09 64.26
N TYR A 199 19.44 26.32 64.32
CA TYR A 199 19.84 27.34 65.30
C TYR A 199 18.65 28.08 65.96
N GLY A 200 17.41 27.81 65.53
CA GLY A 200 16.20 28.51 65.95
C GLY A 200 15.29 27.72 66.90
N THR A 201 14.00 27.71 66.60
CA THR A 201 12.96 27.09 67.47
C THR A 201 12.76 25.60 67.22
N ALA A 202 13.14 25.10 66.03
CA ALA A 202 12.86 23.75 65.54
C ALA A 202 11.39 23.30 65.73
N GLN A 203 10.41 24.21 65.59
CA GLN A 203 8.98 23.92 65.73
C GLN A 203 8.27 23.95 64.36
N PRO A 204 7.98 22.79 63.73
CA PRO A 204 7.39 22.73 62.38
C PRO A 204 6.11 23.56 62.19
N ASP A 205 5.23 23.59 63.19
CA ASP A 205 3.99 24.38 63.15
C ASP A 205 4.24 25.90 63.14
N THR A 206 5.30 26.36 63.82
CA THR A 206 5.66 27.80 63.85
C THR A 206 6.27 28.23 62.53
N ILE A 207 7.16 27.40 61.96
CA ILE A 207 7.84 27.66 60.70
C ILE A 207 6.79 27.67 59.56
N ALA A 208 5.90 26.67 59.51
CA ALA A 208 4.80 26.63 58.54
C ALA A 208 3.84 27.83 58.67
N ALA A 209 3.49 28.25 59.90
CA ALA A 209 2.64 29.43 60.11
C ALA A 209 3.31 30.76 59.68
N ASN A 210 4.64 30.87 59.76
CA ASN A 210 5.37 32.00 59.19
C ASN A 210 5.24 32.00 57.65
N MET A 211 5.45 30.85 57.01
CA MET A 211 5.39 30.73 55.53
C MET A 211 3.98 31.01 54.97
N ASP A 212 2.91 30.51 55.62
CA ASP A 212 1.52 30.88 55.28
C ASP A 212 1.33 32.41 55.33
N SER A 213 1.80 33.06 56.39
CA SER A 213 1.72 34.52 56.52
C SER A 213 2.49 35.26 55.43
N HIS A 214 3.62 34.73 54.97
CA HIS A 214 4.46 35.36 53.94
C HIS A 214 3.86 35.23 52.55
N ILE A 215 3.43 34.02 52.17
CA ILE A 215 2.75 33.75 50.89
C ILE A 215 1.51 34.64 50.78
N ARG A 216 0.70 34.74 51.85
CA ARG A 216 -0.45 35.65 51.92
C ARG A 216 -0.05 37.13 51.81
N GLN A 217 1.06 37.56 52.42
CA GLN A 217 1.56 38.93 52.35
C GLN A 217 2.05 39.30 50.93
N LEU A 218 2.74 38.38 50.25
CA LEU A 218 3.24 38.54 48.88
C LEU A 218 2.08 38.56 47.86
N ALA A 219 1.16 37.61 47.96
CA ALA A 219 -0.05 37.58 47.11
C ALA A 219 -0.95 38.81 47.33
N GLN A 220 -1.08 39.29 48.58
CA GLN A 220 -1.79 40.54 48.88
C GLN A 220 -1.10 41.77 48.27
N ALA A 221 0.22 41.74 48.09
CA ALA A 221 0.97 42.78 47.39
C ALA A 221 0.89 42.67 45.85
N GLY A 222 0.38 41.57 45.30
CA GLY A 222 0.17 41.39 43.87
C GLY A 222 0.89 40.20 43.23
N ALA A 223 1.78 39.51 43.97
CA ALA A 223 2.55 38.37 43.44
C ALA A 223 1.61 37.31 42.83
N LYS A 224 1.93 36.87 41.61
CA LYS A 224 1.13 35.87 40.89
C LYS A 224 1.77 34.49 40.78
N GLU A 225 3.06 34.39 40.98
CA GLU A 225 3.83 33.17 40.80
C GLU A 225 4.89 33.08 41.90
N ILE A 226 4.99 31.95 42.59
CA ILE A 226 5.89 31.77 43.74
C ILE A 226 6.60 30.42 43.68
N ILE A 227 7.92 30.43 43.49
CA ILE A 227 8.78 29.27 43.75
C ILE A 227 8.90 29.07 45.27
N LEU A 228 8.52 27.88 45.72
CA LEU A 228 8.44 27.53 47.14
C LEU A 228 9.16 26.19 47.41
N PRO A 229 10.50 26.17 47.52
CA PRO A 229 11.23 24.95 47.83
C PRO A 229 11.04 24.53 49.29
N ASN A 230 10.93 23.22 49.51
CA ASN A 230 10.93 22.66 50.86
C ASN A 230 12.36 22.54 51.43
N LEU A 231 12.54 21.92 52.60
CA LEU A 231 13.88 21.76 53.19
C LEU A 231 14.52 20.40 52.85
N PRO A 232 15.79 20.37 52.41
CA PRO A 232 16.55 19.13 52.21
C PRO A 232 16.79 18.39 53.55
N PRO A 233 17.29 17.13 53.53
CA PRO A 233 17.57 16.33 54.74
C PRO A 233 18.70 16.92 55.60
N LEU A 234 18.34 17.90 56.45
CA LEU A 234 19.28 18.67 57.28
C LEU A 234 20.11 17.80 58.24
N GLU A 235 19.61 16.62 58.63
CA GLU A 235 20.36 15.68 59.47
C GLU A 235 21.57 15.05 58.77
N LYS A 236 21.59 15.05 57.43
CA LYS A 236 22.68 14.52 56.59
C LYS A 236 23.76 15.56 56.27
N THR A 237 23.53 16.85 56.56
CA THR A 237 24.57 17.89 56.49
C THR A 237 25.69 17.59 57.50
N PRO A 238 26.96 17.99 57.28
CA PRO A 238 28.02 17.79 58.27
C PRO A 238 27.72 18.41 59.66
N GLU A 239 26.97 19.51 59.71
CA GLU A 239 26.46 20.08 60.97
C GLU A 239 25.37 19.20 61.60
N GLY A 240 24.50 18.57 60.80
CA GLY A 240 23.53 17.56 61.24
C GLY A 240 24.20 16.31 61.80
N LEU A 241 25.15 15.74 61.05
CA LEU A 241 25.93 14.56 61.40
C LEU A 241 26.79 14.78 62.67
N SER A 242 27.18 16.03 62.96
CA SER A 242 27.88 16.37 64.21
C SER A 242 27.03 16.22 65.49
N LYS A 243 25.70 16.14 65.35
CA LYS A 243 24.74 16.00 66.46
C LYS A 243 24.54 14.52 66.79
N SER A 244 24.06 14.21 68.00
CA SER A 244 23.79 12.82 68.39
C SER A 244 22.62 12.19 67.59
N GLU A 245 22.58 10.86 67.48
CA GLU A 245 21.54 10.08 66.77
C GLU A 245 20.10 10.51 67.13
N ASN A 246 19.84 10.81 68.41
CA ASN A 246 18.54 11.30 68.88
C ASN A 246 18.21 12.72 68.34
N GLN A 247 19.21 13.58 68.20
CA GLN A 247 19.07 14.92 67.63
C GLN A 247 18.93 14.87 66.11
N GLN A 248 19.70 14.01 65.42
CA GLN A 248 19.53 13.74 63.99
C GLN A 248 18.12 13.22 63.69
N THR A 249 17.64 12.24 64.45
CA THR A 249 16.25 11.73 64.39
C THR A 249 15.23 12.84 64.61
N SER A 250 15.40 13.66 65.65
CA SER A 250 14.47 14.77 65.95
C SER A 250 14.47 15.87 64.88
N LEU A 251 15.63 16.13 64.25
CA LEU A 251 15.80 17.08 63.16
C LEU A 251 15.10 16.57 61.90
N ARG A 252 15.40 15.33 61.49
CA ARG A 252 14.78 14.63 60.36
C ARG A 252 13.25 14.61 60.47
N ASP A 253 12.72 14.10 61.59
CA ASP A 253 11.29 13.94 61.79
C ASP A 253 10.57 15.30 61.89
N GLY A 254 11.30 16.33 62.36
CA GLY A 254 10.86 17.73 62.33
C GLY A 254 10.79 18.31 60.91
N VAL A 255 11.82 18.10 60.08
CA VAL A 255 11.87 18.56 58.69
C VAL A 255 10.79 17.87 57.85
N ILE A 256 10.64 16.54 57.95
CA ILE A 256 9.56 15.79 57.29
C ILE A 256 8.18 16.35 57.68
N SER A 257 7.97 16.65 58.96
CA SER A 257 6.73 17.26 59.46
C SER A 257 6.49 18.68 58.92
N TYR A 258 7.56 19.47 58.72
CA TYR A 258 7.48 20.79 58.10
C TYR A 258 7.20 20.71 56.59
N ASN A 259 7.96 19.92 55.83
CA ASN A 259 7.76 19.75 54.39
C ASN A 259 6.33 19.25 54.09
N SER A 260 5.84 18.29 54.88
CA SER A 260 4.44 17.81 54.81
C SER A 260 3.42 18.93 55.03
N LYS A 261 3.71 19.90 55.92
CA LYS A 261 2.85 21.08 56.14
C LYS A 261 2.98 22.09 55.00
N LEU A 262 4.18 22.30 54.47
CA LEU A 262 4.44 23.25 53.39
C LEU A 262 3.75 22.85 52.09
N LEU A 263 3.79 21.56 51.71
CA LEU A 263 3.03 21.01 50.57
C LEU A 263 1.52 21.21 50.75
N ASN A 264 1.00 20.95 51.95
CA ASN A 264 -0.41 21.21 52.25
C ASN A 264 -0.74 22.71 52.21
N LEU A 265 0.18 23.60 52.60
CA LEU A 265 -0.03 25.04 52.46
C LEU A 265 -0.02 25.48 50.99
N ALA A 266 0.93 25.02 50.17
CA ALA A 266 1.00 25.34 48.74
C ALA A 266 -0.34 25.01 48.04
N ASN A 267 -0.76 23.75 48.07
CA ASN A 267 -1.99 23.27 47.42
C ASN A 267 -3.26 24.06 47.85
N ASN A 268 -3.36 24.42 49.14
CA ASN A 268 -4.48 25.22 49.64
C ASN A 268 -4.38 26.70 49.21
N LEU A 269 -3.20 27.32 49.30
CA LEU A 269 -2.99 28.74 49.07
C LEU A 269 -3.05 29.12 47.58
N GLN A 270 -2.54 28.28 46.69
CA GLN A 270 -2.65 28.42 45.24
C GLN A 270 -4.13 28.58 44.83
N THR A 271 -4.98 27.68 45.33
CA THR A 271 -6.44 27.71 45.14
C THR A 271 -7.12 28.89 45.87
N GLU A 272 -6.76 29.16 47.13
CA GLU A 272 -7.41 30.21 47.95
C GLU A 272 -7.12 31.63 47.44
N LEU A 273 -5.89 31.87 46.96
CA LEU A 273 -5.40 33.20 46.60
C LEU A 273 -5.44 33.47 45.08
N SER A 274 -5.68 32.44 44.26
CA SER A 274 -5.63 32.53 42.79
C SER A 274 -4.28 33.08 42.31
N ILE A 275 -3.23 32.39 42.73
CA ILE A 275 -1.81 32.55 42.36
C ILE A 275 -1.30 31.17 41.97
N ASP A 276 -0.16 31.10 41.29
CA ASP A 276 0.56 29.84 41.08
C ASP A 276 1.68 29.63 42.13
N ILE A 277 1.97 28.38 42.46
CA ILE A 277 2.98 28.01 43.47
C ILE A 277 3.78 26.79 43.01
N HIS A 278 4.98 27.03 42.50
CA HIS A 278 5.94 26.00 42.12
C HIS A 278 6.59 25.40 43.37
N TYR A 279 5.98 24.35 43.92
CA TYR A 279 6.51 23.63 45.08
C TYR A 279 7.67 22.71 44.66
N ILE A 280 8.89 23.05 45.07
CA ILE A 280 10.10 22.28 44.70
C ILE A 280 10.44 21.28 45.82
N ASP A 281 10.48 19.98 45.49
CA ASP A 281 10.80 18.93 46.47
C ASP A 281 12.31 18.73 46.66
N ALA A 282 12.95 19.75 47.24
CA ALA A 282 14.36 19.72 47.62
C ALA A 282 14.71 18.54 48.55
N TRP A 283 13.76 18.03 49.32
CA TRP A 283 13.93 16.82 50.13
C TRP A 283 14.17 15.58 49.26
N SER A 284 13.29 15.31 48.30
CA SER A 284 13.40 14.11 47.47
C SER A 284 14.63 14.17 46.56
N VAL A 285 14.88 15.31 45.91
CA VAL A 285 16.01 15.44 44.98
C VAL A 285 17.38 15.38 45.67
N PHE A 286 17.52 15.91 46.89
CA PHE A 286 18.75 15.70 47.67
C PHE A 286 18.93 14.23 48.08
N ASN A 287 17.86 13.45 48.25
CA ASN A 287 18.00 12.02 48.55
C ASN A 287 18.44 11.23 47.32
N GLN A 288 17.90 11.50 46.13
CA GLN A 288 18.38 10.95 44.85
C GLN A 288 19.87 11.29 44.64
N VAL A 289 20.29 12.55 44.80
CA VAL A 289 21.71 12.96 44.67
C VAL A 289 22.64 12.20 45.62
N LEU A 290 22.20 11.84 46.82
CA LEU A 290 23.03 11.10 47.79
C LEU A 290 23.18 9.60 47.42
N GLU A 291 22.24 9.07 46.64
CA GLU A 291 22.22 7.70 46.14
C GLU A 291 23.01 7.62 44.82
N HIS A 292 22.69 8.46 43.84
CA HIS A 292 23.27 8.51 42.50
C HIS A 292 24.48 9.47 42.37
N LYS A 293 25.14 9.82 43.49
CA LYS A 293 26.22 10.83 43.59
C LYS A 293 27.36 10.74 42.57
N ALA A 294 27.59 9.56 42.00
CA ALA A 294 28.57 9.33 40.93
C ALA A 294 28.22 10.11 39.66
N ALA A 295 26.93 10.27 39.35
CA ALA A 295 26.40 11.05 38.22
C ALA A 295 26.74 12.55 38.26
N LEU A 296 27.22 13.03 39.40
CA LEU A 296 27.68 14.41 39.62
C LEU A 296 29.18 14.44 39.99
N GLY A 297 29.89 13.31 39.88
CA GLY A 297 31.30 13.20 40.25
C GLY A 297 31.57 13.55 41.73
N PHE A 298 30.62 13.33 42.64
CA PHE A 298 30.83 13.56 44.07
C PHE A 298 31.52 12.36 44.73
N SER A 299 32.79 12.52 45.09
CA SER A 299 33.52 11.53 45.91
C SER A 299 33.20 11.68 47.41
N ASN A 300 32.74 12.86 47.86
CA ASN A 300 32.39 13.13 49.25
C ASN A 300 30.99 13.76 49.40
N ILE A 301 30.19 13.21 50.32
CA ILE A 301 28.80 13.62 50.56
C ILE A 301 28.46 13.81 52.06
N ASP A 302 29.43 13.64 52.97
CA ASP A 302 29.21 13.64 54.42
C ASP A 302 30.17 14.56 55.21
N GLN A 303 31.14 15.16 54.53
CA GLN A 303 32.10 16.11 55.07
C GLN A 303 32.07 17.43 54.29
N ALA A 304 32.62 18.48 54.92
CA ALA A 304 32.74 19.80 54.33
C ALA A 304 34.06 19.93 53.53
N ALA A 305 34.01 20.53 52.34
CA ALA A 305 35.19 20.85 51.55
C ALA A 305 36.12 21.88 52.25
N CYS A 306 35.52 22.80 53.00
CA CYS A 306 36.19 23.80 53.82
C CYS A 306 35.94 23.53 55.31
N SER A 307 36.98 23.65 56.14
CA SER A 307 36.88 23.44 57.58
C SER A 307 37.69 24.46 58.40
N ASP A 308 37.07 24.99 59.46
CA ASP A 308 37.74 25.81 60.49
C ASP A 308 38.22 24.89 61.65
N PRO A 309 39.51 24.52 61.74
CA PRO A 309 40.06 23.75 62.86
C PRO A 309 40.35 24.61 64.10
N ALA A 310 40.21 25.94 64.01
CA ALA A 310 40.61 26.89 65.06
C ALA A 310 39.43 27.43 65.87
N GLY A 311 38.22 27.50 65.30
CA GLY A 311 37.00 27.96 65.97
C GLY A 311 37.05 29.44 66.34
N ILE A 312 37.34 30.29 65.35
CA ILE A 312 37.62 31.72 65.56
C ILE A 312 36.33 32.49 65.88
N ILE A 313 36.44 33.74 66.36
CA ILE A 313 35.36 34.51 66.99
C ILE A 313 34.14 34.76 66.07
N VAL A 314 34.30 34.68 64.74
CA VAL A 314 33.17 34.76 63.78
C VAL A 314 32.34 33.47 63.81
N SER A 315 33.02 32.31 63.85
CA SER A 315 32.47 30.95 63.96
C SER A 315 31.67 30.69 65.25
N LEU A 316 31.59 31.66 66.17
CA LEU A 316 30.78 31.60 67.40
C LEU A 316 29.27 31.84 67.17
N PHE A 317 28.86 32.30 65.98
CA PHE A 317 27.45 32.61 65.68
C PHE A 317 26.90 31.82 64.48
N LEU A 318 27.71 31.59 63.45
CA LEU A 318 27.39 30.77 62.28
C LEU A 318 28.58 29.83 62.02
N PRO A 319 28.40 28.52 61.76
CA PRO A 319 29.50 27.58 61.55
C PRO A 319 30.02 27.60 60.10
N ILE A 320 30.40 28.81 59.65
CA ILE A 320 30.99 29.09 58.34
C ILE A 320 32.53 29.11 58.42
N CYS A 321 33.19 29.00 57.28
CA CYS A 321 34.64 29.18 57.16
C CYS A 321 35.07 30.66 57.23
N ASP A 322 36.37 30.88 57.46
CA ASP A 322 37.04 32.17 57.36
C ASP A 322 38.30 32.10 56.47
N SER A 323 38.94 33.25 56.22
CA SER A 323 40.17 33.36 55.42
C SER A 323 41.42 32.67 56.02
N SER A 324 41.29 31.93 57.13
CA SER A 324 42.33 31.08 57.74
C SER A 324 41.97 29.59 57.81
N SER A 325 40.81 29.20 57.28
CA SER A 325 40.29 27.83 57.27
C SER A 325 40.99 26.94 56.23
N ASP A 326 41.05 25.63 56.51
CA ASP A 326 41.64 24.63 55.61
C ASP A 326 40.62 24.23 54.53
N LEU A 327 41.05 24.26 53.26
CA LEU A 327 40.25 23.89 52.07
C LEU A 327 40.88 22.68 51.37
N VAL A 328 40.07 21.72 50.94
CA VAL A 328 40.51 20.56 50.14
C VAL A 328 40.97 20.96 48.73
N THR A 329 41.76 20.11 48.07
CA THR A 329 42.30 20.37 46.72
C THR A 329 41.21 20.49 45.65
N ASN A 330 40.19 19.62 45.75
CA ASN A 330 39.15 19.40 44.73
C ASN A 330 37.77 19.61 45.38
N PRO A 331 37.38 20.86 45.73
CA PRO A 331 36.10 21.13 46.40
C PRO A 331 34.88 20.74 45.55
N GLU A 332 35.01 20.68 44.23
CA GLU A 332 33.98 20.23 43.30
C GLU A 332 33.62 18.73 43.39
N GLU A 333 34.46 17.91 44.04
CA GLU A 333 34.13 16.52 44.38
C GLU A 333 33.27 16.39 45.65
N TYR A 334 33.01 17.50 46.35
CA TYR A 334 32.25 17.52 47.60
C TYR A 334 30.84 18.08 47.36
N LEU A 335 29.83 17.48 47.98
CA LEU A 335 28.46 18.01 47.96
C LEU A 335 28.30 19.26 48.84
N PHE A 336 29.03 19.32 49.95
CA PHE A 336 28.95 20.41 50.93
C PHE A 336 30.24 21.25 50.94
N PHE A 337 30.11 22.57 50.78
CA PHE A 337 31.24 23.48 50.83
C PHE A 337 31.70 23.72 52.28
N ASP A 338 30.76 24.06 53.17
CA ASP A 338 31.00 24.13 54.61
C ASP A 338 30.15 23.08 55.34
N LYS A 339 29.81 23.29 56.62
CA LYS A 339 29.02 22.31 57.37
C LYS A 339 27.53 22.24 57.00
N VAL A 340 27.00 23.20 56.24
CA VAL A 340 25.57 23.30 55.91
C VAL A 340 25.29 23.74 54.48
N HIS A 341 26.15 24.54 53.86
CA HIS A 341 25.92 25.06 52.52
C HIS A 341 26.45 24.08 51.45
N PRO A 342 25.71 23.86 50.35
CA PRO A 342 26.19 23.07 49.22
C PRO A 342 27.38 23.73 48.50
N THR A 343 28.07 22.96 47.66
CA THR A 343 29.01 23.50 46.66
C THR A 343 28.29 24.08 45.45
N GLU A 344 29.01 24.84 44.62
CA GLU A 344 28.50 25.37 43.35
C GLU A 344 27.92 24.26 42.47
N LYS A 345 28.62 23.12 42.30
CA LYS A 345 28.10 22.00 41.50
C LYS A 345 26.71 21.54 41.96
N MET A 346 26.49 21.47 43.28
CA MET A 346 25.16 21.14 43.82
C MET A 346 24.15 22.28 43.63
N HIS A 347 24.59 23.54 43.68
CA HIS A 347 23.75 24.69 43.32
C HIS A 347 23.41 24.75 41.82
N ARG A 348 24.30 24.34 40.91
CA ARG A 348 24.09 24.18 39.47
C ARG A 348 23.06 23.09 39.19
N PHE A 349 23.16 21.95 39.89
CA PHE A 349 22.14 20.89 39.86
C PHE A 349 20.78 21.37 40.37
N ILE A 350 20.71 22.06 41.52
CA ILE A 350 19.47 22.64 42.05
C ILE A 350 18.90 23.69 41.09
N GLY A 351 19.76 24.48 40.43
CA GLY A 351 19.38 25.44 39.39
C GLY A 351 18.69 24.75 38.22
N LYS A 352 19.36 23.79 37.56
CA LYS A 352 18.79 22.98 36.47
C LYS A 352 17.46 22.32 36.90
N TYR A 353 17.39 21.76 38.11
CA TYR A 353 16.17 21.14 38.64
C TYR A 353 15.02 22.13 38.79
N VAL A 354 15.24 23.32 39.38
CA VAL A 354 14.16 24.31 39.50
C VAL A 354 13.70 24.79 38.13
N ILE A 355 14.61 25.01 37.18
CA ILE A 355 14.29 25.42 35.80
C ILE A 355 13.35 24.39 35.15
N GLU A 356 13.69 23.10 35.25
CA GLU A 356 12.86 21.98 34.77
C GLU A 356 11.48 21.90 35.45
N GLN A 357 11.38 22.25 36.75
CA GLN A 357 10.13 22.18 37.51
C GLN A 357 9.21 23.40 37.33
N ILE A 358 9.69 24.55 36.82
CA ILE A 358 8.87 25.77 36.59
C ILE A 358 8.58 26.04 35.12
N GLY A 359 9.36 25.47 34.20
CA GLY A 359 9.20 25.68 32.76
C GLY A 359 8.06 24.86 32.16
N GLU A 360 7.51 25.34 31.05
CA GLU A 360 6.66 24.52 30.20
C GLU A 360 7.53 23.47 29.50
N ALA A 361 7.00 22.27 29.34
CA ALA A 361 7.75 21.12 28.85
C ALA A 361 8.00 21.21 27.34
N ASP A 362 9.22 20.94 26.91
CA ASP A 362 9.71 20.94 25.53
C ASP A 362 10.82 19.88 25.56
N THR A 363 10.53 18.64 25.17
CA THR A 363 11.38 17.50 25.55
C THR A 363 12.60 17.31 24.64
N ASP A 364 12.48 17.59 23.34
CA ASP A 364 13.58 17.47 22.38
C ASP A 364 14.36 18.79 22.20
N GLY A 365 13.72 19.94 22.39
CA GLY A 365 14.34 21.28 22.33
C GLY A 365 13.97 22.10 21.08
N ASP A 366 12.98 21.68 20.28
CA ASP A 366 12.61 22.34 19.02
C ASP A 366 12.01 23.76 19.20
N ASN A 367 11.72 24.17 20.44
CA ASN A 367 11.07 25.43 20.87
C ASN A 367 9.53 25.43 20.71
N VAL A 368 8.90 24.26 20.60
CA VAL A 368 7.47 23.96 20.76
C VAL A 368 7.29 23.15 22.05
N VAL A 369 6.13 23.27 22.71
CA VAL A 369 5.91 22.58 24.00
C VAL A 369 5.20 21.23 23.83
N ASP A 370 5.59 20.22 24.61
CA ASP A 370 5.03 18.84 24.67
C ASP A 370 3.48 18.77 24.65
N SER A 371 2.81 19.85 25.07
CA SER A 371 1.34 19.93 25.16
C SER A 371 0.64 20.36 23.86
N ILE A 372 1.39 20.79 22.85
CA ILE A 372 0.90 21.15 21.50
C ILE A 372 1.72 20.53 20.36
N ASP A 373 2.96 20.10 20.64
CA ASP A 373 3.76 19.23 19.77
C ASP A 373 3.00 17.93 19.42
N LYS A 374 3.29 17.40 18.23
CA LYS A 374 2.80 16.12 17.70
C LYS A 374 3.91 15.19 17.19
N CYS A 375 5.14 15.70 17.05
CA CYS A 375 6.22 15.09 16.29
C CYS A 375 7.43 14.84 17.18
N GLU A 376 7.23 14.10 18.28
CA GLU A 376 8.27 13.83 19.29
C GLU A 376 9.65 13.51 18.68
N TRP A 377 10.67 14.21 19.16
CA TRP A 377 12.08 14.05 18.80
C TRP A 377 12.43 14.58 17.40
N THR A 378 12.02 15.81 17.15
CA THR A 378 12.41 16.62 15.99
C THR A 378 13.90 16.98 16.05
N SER A 379 14.54 17.11 14.88
CA SER A 379 15.95 17.50 14.79
C SER A 379 16.12 19.00 15.07
N LEU A 380 17.02 19.33 16.01
CA LEU A 380 17.35 20.72 16.39
C LEU A 380 17.93 21.57 15.25
N ASP A 381 18.42 20.93 14.18
CA ASP A 381 18.94 21.61 12.98
C ASP A 381 17.83 21.92 11.94
N GLU A 382 16.61 21.42 12.13
CA GLU A 382 15.48 21.61 11.22
C GLU A 382 14.50 22.70 11.69
N SER A 383 13.76 23.29 10.75
CA SER A 383 12.71 24.26 11.07
C SER A 383 11.34 23.60 11.21
N VAL A 384 10.75 23.72 12.40
CA VAL A 384 9.42 23.22 12.74
C VAL A 384 8.29 24.20 12.44
N ASP A 385 7.05 23.72 12.47
CA ASP A 385 5.84 24.55 12.32
C ASP A 385 5.10 24.80 13.65
N GLU A 386 3.83 25.21 13.59
CA GLU A 386 3.01 25.49 14.77
C GLU A 386 2.60 24.24 15.56
N GLU A 387 2.95 23.03 15.10
CA GLU A 387 2.61 21.72 15.68
C GLU A 387 3.84 20.85 16.01
N GLY A 388 5.05 21.44 16.03
CA GLY A 388 6.33 20.77 16.38
C GLY A 388 6.95 19.92 15.26
N CYS A 389 6.26 19.77 14.14
CA CYS A 389 6.70 18.93 13.04
C CYS A 389 7.64 19.68 12.08
N SER A 390 8.81 19.11 11.79
CA SER A 390 9.68 19.56 10.70
C SER A 390 9.07 19.26 9.32
N TRP A 391 9.84 19.41 8.24
CA TRP A 391 9.42 18.90 6.93
C TRP A 391 9.63 17.39 6.79
N SER A 392 10.70 16.82 7.36
CA SER A 392 11.09 15.42 7.16
C SER A 392 10.20 14.43 7.91
N GLN A 393 9.61 14.84 9.04
CA GLN A 393 8.66 14.03 9.83
C GLN A 393 7.21 14.08 9.32
N LYS A 394 6.90 14.99 8.40
CA LYS A 394 5.56 15.09 7.80
C LYS A 394 5.37 13.98 6.77
N ASP A 395 4.11 13.76 6.43
CA ASP A 395 3.63 12.88 5.38
C ASP A 395 2.69 13.76 4.54
N ASP A 396 3.19 14.27 3.40
CA ASP A 396 2.54 15.33 2.63
C ASP A 396 1.43 14.80 1.70
N ASP A 397 1.47 13.54 1.25
CA ASP A 397 0.44 12.91 0.40
C ASP A 397 -0.45 11.87 1.11
N ASN A 398 -0.01 11.40 2.29
CA ASN A 398 -0.72 10.54 3.25
C ASN A 398 -0.81 9.08 2.80
N ASP A 399 0.32 8.52 2.37
CA ASP A 399 0.53 7.09 2.14
C ASP A 399 0.94 6.30 3.41
N GLY A 400 1.54 6.98 4.41
CA GLY A 400 2.02 6.40 5.67
C GLY A 400 3.54 6.40 5.87
N VAL A 401 4.33 6.87 4.89
CA VAL A 401 5.78 7.09 5.00
C VAL A 401 6.04 8.60 5.13
N SER A 402 6.98 9.00 5.99
CA SER A 402 7.31 10.42 6.16
C SER A 402 8.28 10.92 5.09
N ASN A 403 8.10 12.15 4.63
CA ASN A 403 8.87 12.90 3.61
C ASN A 403 10.42 12.78 3.70
N GLY A 404 10.98 12.46 4.87
CA GLY A 404 12.42 12.24 5.08
C GLY A 404 12.92 10.81 4.81
N GLU A 405 12.01 9.84 4.74
CA GLU A 405 12.22 8.43 4.39
C GLU A 405 11.56 8.05 3.05
N ASP A 406 10.56 8.84 2.61
CA ASP A 406 9.91 8.75 1.29
C ASP A 406 10.85 9.13 0.12
N ILE A 407 10.78 8.33 -0.94
CA ILE A 407 11.53 8.48 -2.21
C ILE A 407 10.57 8.79 -3.38
N CYS A 408 9.27 8.57 -3.22
CA CYS A 408 8.23 8.60 -4.25
C CYS A 408 7.11 9.65 -4.00
N PRO A 409 7.41 10.91 -3.66
CA PRO A 409 6.40 11.91 -3.28
C PRO A 409 5.37 12.18 -4.38
N ASP A 410 4.13 12.50 -3.95
CA ASP A 410 2.88 12.50 -4.73
C ASP A 410 2.29 11.09 -4.95
N THR A 411 2.53 10.14 -4.03
CA THR A 411 1.87 8.82 -4.01
C THR A 411 0.35 8.95 -3.79
N THR A 412 -0.43 8.02 -4.36
CA THR A 412 -1.89 8.06 -4.21
C THR A 412 -2.33 7.51 -2.85
N ASN A 413 -2.59 8.44 -1.93
CA ASN A 413 -3.30 8.26 -0.66
C ASN A 413 -4.28 7.05 -0.62
N LEU A 414 -4.05 6.14 0.34
CA LEU A 414 -4.73 4.84 0.53
C LEU A 414 -4.38 3.71 -0.49
N VAL A 415 -3.30 3.81 -1.25
CA VAL A 415 -2.64 2.67 -1.91
C VAL A 415 -1.63 2.03 -0.94
N ASP A 416 -1.41 0.71 -1.01
CA ASP A 416 -0.39 0.02 -0.22
C ASP A 416 1.02 0.30 -0.81
N VAL A 417 1.98 0.72 0.02
CA VAL A 417 3.32 1.17 -0.40
C VAL A 417 4.45 0.32 0.19
N ASN A 418 5.65 0.43 -0.40
CA ASN A 418 6.88 -0.17 0.15
C ASN A 418 7.44 0.65 1.35
N GLN A 419 8.66 0.32 1.81
CA GLN A 419 9.33 1.04 2.92
C GLN A 419 9.92 2.42 2.51
N GLU A 420 9.71 2.85 1.27
CA GLU A 420 10.31 4.04 0.64
C GLU A 420 9.23 4.96 0.03
N GLY A 421 7.95 4.79 0.41
CA GLY A 421 6.80 5.58 -0.07
C GLY A 421 6.29 5.21 -1.47
N CYS A 422 6.85 4.17 -2.10
CA CYS A 422 6.56 3.85 -3.49
C CYS A 422 5.44 2.80 -3.62
N SER A 423 4.32 3.17 -4.25
CA SER A 423 3.27 2.22 -4.66
C SER A 423 3.72 1.33 -5.84
N PRO A 424 3.03 0.20 -6.13
CA PRO A 424 3.32 -0.62 -7.30
C PRO A 424 3.30 0.18 -8.63
N GLU A 425 2.38 1.12 -8.81
CA GLU A 425 2.30 1.99 -10.00
C GLU A 425 3.47 2.99 -10.15
N GLN A 426 4.34 3.11 -9.14
CA GLN A 426 5.55 3.96 -9.15
C GLN A 426 6.85 3.16 -9.16
N ARG A 427 6.79 1.83 -9.05
CA ARG A 427 7.96 0.95 -8.98
C ARG A 427 8.14 0.20 -10.30
N ASP A 428 9.41 0.02 -10.63
CA ASP A 428 10.01 -0.59 -11.81
C ASP A 428 11.22 -1.31 -11.20
N SER A 429 10.99 -2.55 -10.76
CA SER A 429 11.76 -3.16 -9.66
C SER A 429 13.00 -3.93 -10.12
N ASP A 430 13.08 -4.30 -11.39
CA ASP A 430 14.26 -4.85 -12.08
C ASP A 430 14.84 -3.88 -13.13
N GLY A 431 14.03 -3.01 -13.74
CA GLY A 431 14.45 -1.90 -14.60
C GLY A 431 14.12 -2.06 -16.08
N ASP A 432 13.09 -2.85 -16.42
CA ASP A 432 12.75 -3.21 -17.80
C ASP A 432 12.00 -2.08 -18.56
N GLY A 433 11.08 -1.39 -17.88
CA GLY A 433 10.23 -0.31 -18.39
C GLY A 433 8.72 -0.48 -18.16
N TRP A 434 8.27 -1.61 -17.61
CA TRP A 434 6.91 -1.79 -17.10
C TRP A 434 6.81 -1.24 -15.65
N ASN A 435 5.86 -1.71 -14.84
CA ASN A 435 5.72 -1.31 -13.43
C ASN A 435 4.97 -2.38 -12.63
N ASP A 436 5.34 -2.57 -11.37
CA ASP A 436 4.87 -3.60 -10.43
C ASP A 436 3.32 -3.78 -10.31
N ALA A 437 2.51 -2.89 -10.88
CA ALA A 437 1.04 -2.97 -10.90
C ALA A 437 0.45 -3.56 -12.20
N LEU A 438 1.21 -3.59 -13.29
CA LEU A 438 0.81 -4.07 -14.62
C LEU A 438 1.66 -5.23 -15.12
N ASP A 439 2.93 -5.21 -14.73
CA ASP A 439 3.97 -6.21 -14.94
C ASP A 439 3.59 -7.57 -14.28
N PRO A 440 3.62 -8.70 -15.01
CA PRO A 440 3.32 -10.01 -14.45
C PRO A 440 4.50 -10.63 -13.69
N CYS A 441 5.74 -10.22 -13.99
CA CYS A 441 6.99 -10.77 -13.44
C CYS A 441 7.93 -9.69 -12.84
N PRO A 442 7.53 -8.86 -11.83
CA PRO A 442 8.23 -7.60 -11.51
C PRO A 442 9.64 -7.69 -10.89
N HIS A 443 10.22 -8.87 -10.86
CA HIS A 443 11.54 -9.17 -10.32
C HIS A 443 12.37 -10.06 -11.29
N SER A 444 12.04 -10.06 -12.59
CA SER A 444 12.81 -10.81 -13.60
C SER A 444 14.26 -10.30 -13.67
N THR A 445 15.15 -11.11 -14.25
CA THR A 445 16.57 -10.75 -14.41
C THR A 445 17.18 -11.15 -15.75
N SER A 446 16.36 -11.60 -16.70
CA SER A 446 16.79 -12.17 -17.98
C SER A 446 16.47 -11.21 -19.15
N PRO A 447 17.25 -11.22 -20.25
CA PRO A 447 16.99 -10.41 -21.44
C PRO A 447 16.46 -11.27 -22.61
N PHE A 448 15.71 -12.32 -22.28
CA PHE A 448 15.00 -13.20 -23.19
C PHE A 448 13.55 -13.12 -22.73
N ASP A 449 12.72 -12.60 -23.61
CA ASP A 449 11.35 -12.15 -23.45
C ASP A 449 10.84 -12.21 -24.90
N TYR A 450 9.85 -13.07 -25.18
CA TYR A 450 9.46 -13.37 -26.56
C TYR A 450 8.41 -12.40 -27.11
N ASP A 451 7.50 -11.91 -26.27
CA ASP A 451 6.32 -11.12 -26.67
C ASP A 451 6.42 -9.61 -26.35
N GLU A 452 7.39 -9.20 -25.51
CA GLU A 452 7.64 -7.87 -24.94
C GLU A 452 6.71 -7.45 -23.76
N ASP A 453 6.15 -8.38 -22.95
CA ASP A 453 5.28 -8.09 -21.77
C ASP A 453 5.98 -7.84 -20.42
N GLY A 454 7.22 -8.31 -20.24
CA GLY A 454 8.03 -8.13 -19.02
C GLY A 454 8.45 -9.42 -18.30
N CYS A 455 7.80 -10.56 -18.59
CA CYS A 455 8.27 -11.88 -18.15
C CYS A 455 9.49 -12.38 -18.97
N ASP A 456 10.13 -13.47 -18.51
CA ASP A 456 11.24 -14.11 -19.23
C ASP A 456 11.00 -15.60 -19.49
N ASP A 457 11.51 -16.13 -20.63
CA ASP A 457 11.25 -17.50 -21.15
C ASP A 457 11.54 -18.68 -20.18
N ASP A 458 12.11 -18.44 -18.99
CA ASP A 458 12.39 -19.44 -17.93
C ASP A 458 11.46 -19.26 -16.69
N GLU A 459 10.67 -18.17 -16.59
CA GLU A 459 9.74 -17.83 -15.48
C GLU A 459 8.29 -17.46 -15.90
N ASP A 460 8.00 -17.29 -17.20
CA ASP A 460 6.62 -17.20 -17.74
C ASP A 460 5.87 -18.57 -17.69
N GLU A 461 4.56 -18.57 -17.97
CA GLU A 461 3.73 -19.76 -18.25
C GLU A 461 2.91 -19.65 -19.57
N ASP A 462 3.01 -18.55 -20.35
CA ASP A 462 2.23 -18.24 -21.58
C ASP A 462 3.14 -17.48 -22.59
N ASP A 463 4.24 -18.12 -23.05
CA ASP A 463 5.42 -17.53 -23.76
C ASP A 463 5.07 -16.56 -24.93
N ASP A 464 3.90 -16.63 -25.55
CA ASP A 464 3.44 -15.70 -26.60
C ASP A 464 2.10 -14.98 -26.34
N ASN A 465 1.54 -15.10 -25.14
CA ASN A 465 0.31 -14.42 -24.71
C ASN A 465 -0.94 -14.77 -25.57
N ASP A 466 -0.99 -15.97 -26.17
CA ASP A 466 -2.19 -16.52 -26.81
C ASP A 466 -3.34 -16.79 -25.81
N THR A 467 -3.04 -17.10 -24.55
CA THR A 467 -3.93 -17.63 -23.50
C THR A 467 -4.06 -19.17 -23.42
N ILE A 468 -3.14 -19.90 -24.06
CA ILE A 468 -2.82 -21.31 -23.76
C ILE A 468 -1.44 -21.35 -23.10
N LEU A 469 -1.25 -22.18 -22.08
CA LEU A 469 -0.01 -22.24 -21.30
C LEU A 469 0.99 -23.22 -21.93
N ASP A 470 2.30 -22.96 -21.83
CA ASP A 470 3.36 -23.75 -22.51
C ASP A 470 3.36 -25.26 -22.17
N ASP A 471 2.90 -25.64 -20.97
CA ASP A 471 2.81 -27.04 -20.51
C ASP A 471 1.61 -27.81 -21.16
N ASP A 472 0.71 -27.07 -21.83
CA ASP A 472 -0.46 -27.53 -22.61
C ASP A 472 -0.42 -27.03 -24.10
N ASP A 473 0.62 -26.32 -24.57
CA ASP A 473 0.81 -25.82 -25.96
C ASP A 473 1.98 -26.51 -26.71
N SER A 474 1.77 -26.85 -27.98
CA SER A 474 2.83 -27.33 -28.89
C SER A 474 3.70 -26.22 -29.50
N CYS A 475 3.23 -24.96 -29.52
CA CYS A 475 3.83 -23.88 -30.30
C CYS A 475 4.72 -22.89 -29.51
N GLN A 476 4.51 -22.70 -28.19
CA GLN A 476 5.08 -21.79 -27.19
C GLN A 476 5.69 -20.45 -27.67
N TYR A 477 6.66 -20.49 -28.60
CA TYR A 477 7.21 -19.32 -29.29
C TYR A 477 6.49 -19.07 -30.64
N GLY A 478 5.18 -18.89 -30.61
CA GLY A 478 4.28 -18.82 -31.77
C GLY A 478 3.98 -17.41 -32.32
N MET A 479 2.77 -17.19 -32.84
CA MET A 479 2.27 -15.89 -33.32
C MET A 479 1.61 -15.06 -32.21
N ILE A 480 2.46 -14.49 -31.35
CA ILE A 480 2.19 -13.49 -30.31
C ILE A 480 0.77 -12.88 -30.32
N GLY A 481 -0.03 -13.29 -29.34
CA GLY A 481 -1.24 -12.61 -28.89
C GLY A 481 -2.56 -13.09 -29.51
N LEU A 482 -3.36 -13.78 -28.69
CA LEU A 482 -4.76 -14.19 -28.87
C LEU A 482 -5.18 -14.48 -30.32
N HIS A 483 -4.81 -15.66 -30.82
CA HIS A 483 -5.14 -16.09 -32.17
C HIS A 483 -6.41 -16.95 -32.25
N SER A 484 -6.64 -17.59 -33.41
CA SER A 484 -7.83 -18.41 -33.68
C SER A 484 -7.68 -19.15 -35.01
N HIS A 485 -8.38 -20.28 -35.14
CA HIS A 485 -8.10 -21.36 -36.10
C HIS A 485 -6.92 -22.19 -35.60
N ASP A 486 -7.30 -23.03 -34.64
CA ASP A 486 -6.64 -24.19 -34.05
C ASP A 486 -7.64 -25.33 -34.34
N LEU A 487 -7.19 -26.43 -34.95
CA LEU A 487 -8.06 -27.46 -35.51
C LEU A 487 -8.09 -28.75 -34.67
N ASP A 488 -6.98 -29.13 -34.03
CA ASP A 488 -6.87 -30.36 -33.21
C ASP A 488 -7.01 -30.11 -31.69
N ALA A 489 -6.83 -28.85 -31.25
CA ALA A 489 -6.77 -28.35 -29.88
C ALA A 489 -5.45 -28.61 -29.10
N ASP A 490 -4.29 -28.52 -29.76
CA ASP A 490 -2.95 -28.58 -29.15
C ASP A 490 -2.28 -27.22 -28.83
N GLY A 491 -2.92 -26.10 -29.20
CA GLY A 491 -2.48 -24.73 -28.93
C GLY A 491 -1.98 -23.98 -30.18
N CYS A 492 -1.41 -24.68 -31.16
CA CYS A 492 -0.93 -24.06 -32.40
C CYS A 492 -2.06 -23.48 -33.29
N HIS A 493 -1.80 -22.35 -33.96
CA HIS A 493 -2.64 -21.90 -35.08
C HIS A 493 -2.29 -22.64 -36.39
N ASP A 494 -3.32 -23.03 -37.18
CA ASP A 494 -3.33 -23.54 -38.58
C ASP A 494 -2.32 -22.93 -39.61
N LEU A 495 -1.48 -21.96 -39.24
CA LEU A 495 -0.50 -21.27 -40.10
C LEU A 495 0.96 -21.44 -39.66
N GLU A 496 1.22 -21.93 -38.45
CA GLU A 496 2.55 -22.24 -37.92
C GLU A 496 2.65 -23.62 -37.26
N ASP A 497 1.48 -24.21 -36.96
CA ASP A 497 1.32 -25.65 -36.81
C ASP A 497 2.03 -26.40 -37.96
N HIS A 498 2.53 -27.57 -37.60
CA HIS A 498 3.25 -28.50 -38.45
C HIS A 498 2.51 -29.85 -38.61
N ASP A 499 1.39 -30.09 -37.92
CA ASP A 499 0.65 -31.36 -37.86
C ASP A 499 -0.85 -31.06 -37.72
N THR A 500 -1.39 -30.21 -38.61
CA THR A 500 -2.59 -29.34 -38.41
C THR A 500 -3.91 -30.04 -38.06
N ASP A 501 -3.96 -31.37 -38.00
CA ASP A 501 -5.13 -32.12 -37.53
C ASP A 501 -4.84 -33.15 -36.41
N GLY A 502 -3.60 -33.25 -35.93
CA GLY A 502 -3.21 -34.00 -34.75
C GLY A 502 -3.04 -35.52 -34.95
N ASP A 503 -2.85 -35.98 -36.20
CA ASP A 503 -2.75 -37.42 -36.53
C ASP A 503 -1.33 -38.04 -36.42
N TYR A 504 -0.33 -37.17 -36.22
CA TYR A 504 1.11 -37.46 -36.18
C TYR A 504 1.78 -37.63 -37.55
N VAL A 505 1.28 -36.93 -38.57
CA VAL A 505 1.87 -36.84 -39.91
C VAL A 505 1.92 -35.39 -40.39
N ASN A 506 3.13 -34.85 -40.36
CA ASN A 506 3.42 -33.45 -40.69
C ASN A 506 2.87 -32.99 -42.07
N ASP A 507 2.36 -31.76 -42.12
CA ASP A 507 1.81 -31.07 -43.29
C ASP A 507 2.63 -31.16 -44.60
N GLU A 508 3.98 -31.23 -44.55
CA GLU A 508 4.81 -31.40 -45.76
C GLU A 508 4.85 -32.85 -46.28
N GLU A 509 4.53 -33.85 -45.44
CA GLU A 509 4.48 -35.27 -45.79
C GLU A 509 3.05 -35.82 -45.95
N ASP A 510 2.01 -35.06 -45.56
CA ASP A 510 0.61 -35.49 -45.65
C ASP A 510 -0.10 -35.14 -46.98
N ALA A 511 -1.20 -35.85 -47.25
CA ALA A 511 -2.07 -35.66 -48.41
C ALA A 511 -3.36 -34.88 -48.11
N PHE A 512 -3.84 -34.88 -46.85
CA PHE A 512 -5.03 -34.19 -46.41
C PHE A 512 -4.84 -33.52 -45.02
N PRO A 513 -3.97 -32.49 -44.85
CA PRO A 513 -3.60 -31.87 -43.55
C PRO A 513 -4.70 -31.13 -42.78
N TYR A 514 -5.97 -31.49 -42.95
CA TYR A 514 -7.14 -30.92 -42.27
C TYR A 514 -8.20 -32.01 -41.98
N ASN A 515 -7.77 -33.28 -41.89
CA ASN A 515 -8.61 -34.47 -41.72
C ASN A 515 -7.81 -35.66 -41.14
N ALA A 516 -7.70 -35.70 -39.80
CA ALA A 516 -7.01 -36.68 -38.94
C ALA A 516 -7.48 -38.15 -38.99
N SER A 517 -7.99 -38.57 -40.14
CA SER A 517 -8.38 -39.94 -40.47
C SER A 517 -7.78 -40.38 -41.81
N GLU A 518 -7.14 -39.50 -42.58
CA GLU A 518 -6.68 -39.76 -43.95
C GLU A 518 -5.32 -39.13 -44.26
N TRP A 519 -4.23 -39.81 -43.91
CA TRP A 519 -2.87 -39.30 -44.07
C TRP A 519 -2.21 -39.59 -45.45
N LYS A 520 -2.91 -40.20 -46.40
CA LYS A 520 -2.33 -40.69 -47.68
C LYS A 520 -3.37 -40.83 -48.79
N ASP A 521 -2.93 -40.55 -50.01
CA ASP A 521 -3.61 -40.87 -51.27
C ASP A 521 -2.55 -41.53 -52.19
N ASN A 522 -2.70 -42.84 -52.47
CA ASN A 522 -1.69 -43.60 -53.22
C ASN A 522 -1.80 -43.49 -54.74
N ASP A 523 -2.93 -43.04 -55.30
CA ASP A 523 -3.15 -43.01 -56.76
C ASP A 523 -3.65 -41.67 -57.32
N GLY A 524 -4.09 -40.76 -56.45
CA GLY A 524 -4.25 -39.33 -56.70
C GLY A 524 -5.69 -38.87 -56.94
N ASP A 525 -6.69 -39.58 -56.43
CA ASP A 525 -8.12 -39.33 -56.70
C ASP A 525 -8.82 -38.36 -55.73
N GLY A 526 -8.24 -38.13 -54.54
CA GLY A 526 -8.78 -37.26 -53.51
C GLY A 526 -9.71 -37.94 -52.49
N VAL A 527 -9.77 -39.27 -52.46
CA VAL A 527 -10.23 -40.10 -51.34
C VAL A 527 -9.00 -40.66 -50.63
N GLY A 528 -9.00 -40.67 -49.30
CA GLY A 528 -7.86 -41.16 -48.53
C GLY A 528 -7.80 -42.68 -48.42
N ASP A 529 -6.57 -43.21 -48.31
CA ASP A 529 -6.17 -44.61 -48.16
C ASP A 529 -7.00 -45.42 -47.12
N ASN A 530 -7.58 -44.77 -46.10
CA ASN A 530 -8.31 -45.44 -45.02
C ASN A 530 -9.83 -45.52 -45.27
N THR A 531 -10.39 -44.59 -46.06
CA THR A 531 -11.80 -44.59 -46.50
C THR A 531 -11.99 -45.30 -47.84
N ASP A 532 -11.01 -45.21 -48.74
CA ASP A 532 -11.08 -45.79 -50.07
C ASP A 532 -11.11 -47.34 -50.05
N LEU A 533 -12.01 -47.92 -50.84
CA LEU A 533 -12.13 -49.37 -51.01
C LEU A 533 -11.23 -49.91 -52.15
N CYS A 534 -10.64 -49.02 -52.96
CA CYS A 534 -9.82 -49.28 -54.12
C CYS A 534 -8.39 -48.62 -54.16
N PRO A 535 -7.55 -48.53 -53.08
CA PRO A 535 -6.38 -47.61 -52.95
C PRO A 535 -5.14 -47.77 -53.86
N GLN A 536 -5.33 -48.22 -55.10
CA GLN A 536 -4.36 -48.32 -56.20
C GLN A 536 -5.04 -48.15 -57.58
N GLN A 537 -6.29 -47.66 -57.64
CA GLN A 537 -7.16 -47.58 -58.81
C GLN A 537 -8.13 -46.37 -58.80
N PHE A 538 -7.60 -45.14 -58.79
CA PHE A 538 -8.27 -43.86 -59.06
C PHE A 538 -9.74 -43.98 -59.49
N GLY A 539 -10.64 -43.67 -58.57
CA GLY A 539 -12.07 -43.63 -58.77
C GLY A 539 -12.63 -42.22 -58.54
N ASN A 540 -13.95 -42.16 -58.38
CA ASN A 540 -14.65 -41.02 -57.78
C ASN A 540 -16.13 -41.33 -57.45
N ASP A 541 -16.52 -42.61 -57.34
CA ASP A 541 -17.79 -42.90 -56.67
C ASP A 541 -17.71 -42.42 -55.21
N THR A 542 -18.85 -41.93 -54.72
CA THR A 542 -19.06 -41.42 -53.36
C THR A 542 -20.29 -42.05 -52.71
N THR A 543 -20.85 -43.11 -53.30
CA THR A 543 -22.20 -43.60 -53.03
C THR A 543 -22.27 -45.06 -52.57
N ALA A 544 -21.50 -45.97 -53.16
CA ALA A 544 -21.49 -47.39 -52.83
C ALA A 544 -20.08 -47.95 -52.57
N GLY A 545 -19.08 -47.53 -53.35
CA GLY A 545 -17.66 -47.84 -53.18
C GLY A 545 -16.80 -46.57 -53.28
N PRO A 546 -16.63 -45.81 -52.17
CA PRO A 546 -15.76 -44.64 -52.14
C PRO A 546 -14.37 -44.93 -52.71
N GLY A 547 -13.92 -44.09 -53.64
CA GLY A 547 -12.62 -44.19 -54.34
C GLY A 547 -12.52 -45.31 -55.40
N CYS A 548 -13.59 -46.08 -55.64
CA CYS A 548 -13.63 -47.03 -56.75
C CYS A 548 -14.10 -46.37 -58.07
N PRO A 549 -13.69 -46.92 -59.24
CA PRO A 549 -14.20 -46.49 -60.54
C PRO A 549 -15.67 -46.87 -60.77
N ASP A 550 -16.45 -45.91 -61.27
CA ASP A 550 -17.78 -46.05 -61.86
C ASP A 550 -17.74 -45.39 -63.27
N GLN A 551 -17.95 -46.18 -64.32
CA GLN A 551 -17.72 -45.77 -65.70
C GLN A 551 -18.88 -45.01 -66.37
N ASP A 552 -20.12 -45.17 -65.90
CA ASP A 552 -21.30 -44.54 -66.50
C ASP A 552 -22.19 -43.73 -65.54
N GLY A 553 -21.91 -43.81 -64.23
CA GLY A 553 -22.40 -42.90 -63.20
C GLY A 553 -23.70 -43.33 -62.52
N ASP A 554 -23.95 -44.64 -62.40
CA ASP A 554 -25.16 -45.21 -61.82
C ASP A 554 -25.09 -45.39 -60.29
N GLY A 555 -23.88 -45.45 -59.72
CA GLY A 555 -23.64 -45.70 -58.29
C GLY A 555 -23.33 -47.14 -57.91
N VAL A 556 -22.92 -47.99 -58.86
CA VAL A 556 -22.29 -49.31 -58.66
C VAL A 556 -20.89 -49.29 -59.30
N ASP A 557 -19.89 -49.90 -58.64
CA ASP A 557 -18.53 -49.90 -59.17
C ASP A 557 -18.33 -50.88 -60.35
N ASP A 558 -17.37 -50.57 -61.23
CA ASP A 558 -16.95 -51.33 -62.43
C ASP A 558 -16.70 -52.85 -62.18
N THR A 559 -16.55 -53.30 -60.92
CA THR A 559 -16.29 -54.71 -60.58
C THR A 559 -17.51 -55.48 -60.07
N ASN A 560 -18.57 -54.78 -59.65
CA ASN A 560 -19.83 -55.37 -59.17
C ASN A 560 -21.02 -55.14 -60.12
N ASP A 561 -20.89 -54.21 -61.07
CA ASP A 561 -21.86 -54.00 -62.14
C ASP A 561 -21.75 -55.06 -63.27
N ALA A 562 -22.89 -55.48 -63.81
CA ALA A 562 -23.03 -56.38 -64.96
C ALA A 562 -22.96 -55.66 -66.33
N PHE A 563 -23.31 -54.36 -66.43
CA PHE A 563 -23.41 -53.62 -67.70
C PHE A 563 -22.74 -52.24 -67.65
N VAL A 564 -21.43 -52.20 -67.36
CA VAL A 564 -20.47 -51.07 -67.13
C VAL A 564 -20.43 -49.92 -68.18
N ASN A 565 -21.40 -49.84 -69.09
CA ASN A 565 -21.59 -48.82 -70.12
C ASN A 565 -23.10 -48.44 -70.33
N ASP A 566 -24.03 -48.90 -69.49
CA ASP A 566 -25.47 -48.59 -69.50
C ASP A 566 -26.04 -48.40 -68.07
N SER A 567 -25.93 -47.16 -67.55
CA SER A 567 -26.46 -46.66 -66.26
C SER A 567 -27.98 -46.76 -66.04
N SER A 568 -28.67 -47.64 -66.77
CA SER A 568 -30.04 -48.06 -66.51
C SER A 568 -30.16 -49.54 -66.11
N GLU A 569 -29.09 -50.34 -66.20
CA GLU A 569 -29.07 -51.77 -65.88
C GLU A 569 -27.79 -52.16 -65.13
N TRP A 570 -27.89 -52.52 -63.85
CA TRP A 570 -26.71 -52.91 -63.04
C TRP A 570 -26.67 -54.41 -62.68
N GLN A 571 -27.73 -55.16 -63.00
CA GLN A 571 -27.94 -56.56 -62.61
C GLN A 571 -28.59 -57.36 -63.74
N ASP A 572 -28.09 -58.59 -63.93
CA ASP A 572 -28.63 -59.63 -64.81
C ASP A 572 -28.79 -60.90 -63.96
N SER A 573 -30.01 -61.17 -63.51
CA SER A 573 -30.29 -62.19 -62.49
C SER A 573 -30.35 -63.63 -63.02
N ASP A 574 -30.47 -63.84 -64.34
CA ASP A 574 -30.52 -65.20 -64.93
C ASP A 574 -29.62 -65.46 -66.15
N LEU A 575 -28.93 -64.42 -66.64
CA LEU A 575 -27.87 -64.43 -67.66
C LEU A 575 -28.35 -64.63 -69.10
N ASP A 576 -29.51 -64.05 -69.46
CA ASP A 576 -29.98 -63.97 -70.85
C ASP A 576 -29.43 -62.78 -71.65
N GLY A 577 -28.97 -61.73 -70.96
CA GLY A 577 -28.39 -60.52 -71.54
C GLY A 577 -29.33 -59.31 -71.61
N PHE A 578 -30.53 -59.40 -71.03
CA PHE A 578 -31.33 -58.24 -70.66
C PHE A 578 -31.16 -57.94 -69.16
N GLY A 579 -31.04 -56.64 -68.82
CA GLY A 579 -30.94 -56.23 -67.43
C GLY A 579 -32.29 -56.27 -66.69
N ASP A 580 -32.22 -56.50 -65.38
CA ASP A 580 -33.35 -56.70 -64.47
C ASP A 580 -34.39 -55.55 -64.45
N ASN A 581 -34.03 -54.33 -64.91
CA ASN A 581 -34.97 -53.19 -64.97
C ASN A 581 -35.76 -53.11 -66.28
N GLN A 582 -35.25 -53.70 -67.36
CA GLN A 582 -35.91 -53.76 -68.68
C GLN A 582 -36.54 -55.10 -69.01
N ASP A 583 -36.10 -56.19 -68.37
CA ASP A 583 -36.70 -57.51 -68.55
C ASP A 583 -38.07 -57.60 -67.86
N ALA A 584 -39.05 -58.18 -68.55
CA ALA A 584 -40.38 -58.50 -68.04
C ALA A 584 -40.42 -59.84 -67.27
N CYS A 585 -39.40 -60.69 -67.47
CA CYS A 585 -39.22 -61.99 -66.84
C CYS A 585 -37.85 -62.19 -66.10
N PRO A 586 -37.32 -61.27 -65.23
CA PRO A 586 -35.92 -61.23 -64.71
C PRO A 586 -35.34 -62.44 -63.95
N ASN A 587 -36.00 -63.59 -63.94
CA ASN A 587 -35.62 -64.82 -63.24
C ASN A 587 -35.95 -66.06 -64.12
N THR A 588 -36.24 -65.90 -65.42
CA THR A 588 -36.63 -66.95 -66.38
C THR A 588 -36.18 -66.63 -67.81
N TYR A 589 -34.86 -66.62 -68.05
CA TYR A 589 -34.13 -66.64 -69.33
C TYR A 589 -35.02 -66.75 -70.57
N GLY A 590 -35.08 -65.68 -71.34
CA GLY A 590 -35.94 -65.57 -72.51
C GLY A 590 -35.22 -65.04 -73.75
N SER A 591 -36.05 -64.59 -74.70
CA SER A 591 -35.59 -64.00 -75.97
C SER A 591 -36.67 -63.21 -76.73
N SER A 592 -37.92 -63.15 -76.25
CA SER A 592 -38.97 -62.35 -76.90
C SER A 592 -38.61 -60.87 -76.91
N GLU A 593 -39.00 -60.17 -77.97
CA GLU A 593 -38.98 -58.70 -78.02
C GLU A 593 -40.15 -58.10 -77.23
N TRP A 594 -41.28 -58.83 -77.08
CA TRP A 594 -42.45 -58.35 -76.33
C TRP A 594 -43.31 -59.47 -75.66
N PRO A 595 -43.41 -59.53 -74.32
CA PRO A 595 -42.67 -58.75 -73.34
C PRO A 595 -41.17 -59.06 -73.42
N LYS A 596 -40.33 -58.03 -73.36
CA LYS A 596 -38.87 -58.17 -73.53
C LYS A 596 -38.30 -59.15 -72.48
N GLY A 597 -37.51 -60.12 -72.92
CA GLY A 597 -36.81 -61.09 -72.04
C GLY A 597 -37.66 -62.25 -71.49
N CYS A 598 -38.90 -62.39 -71.94
CA CYS A 598 -39.70 -63.59 -71.66
C CYS A 598 -39.42 -64.73 -72.67
N VAL A 599 -39.93 -65.93 -72.37
CA VAL A 599 -39.75 -67.12 -73.22
C VAL A 599 -40.54 -66.97 -74.53
N ASP A 600 -39.85 -67.21 -75.64
CA ASP A 600 -40.37 -67.19 -77.01
C ASP A 600 -40.21 -68.60 -77.63
N GLY A 601 -41.32 -69.31 -77.80
CA GLY A 601 -41.36 -70.72 -78.20
C GLY A 601 -40.96 -71.01 -79.65
N ASP A 602 -41.30 -70.11 -80.59
CA ASP A 602 -41.14 -70.34 -82.04
C ASP A 602 -40.33 -69.26 -82.79
N ASN A 603 -39.99 -68.18 -82.09
CA ASN A 603 -39.06 -67.10 -82.45
C ASN A 603 -39.64 -66.09 -83.45
N ASP A 604 -40.91 -65.71 -83.25
CA ASP A 604 -41.59 -64.61 -83.95
C ASP A 604 -41.35 -63.23 -83.29
N GLY A 605 -41.01 -63.20 -81.99
CA GLY A 605 -40.74 -62.00 -81.20
C GLY A 605 -41.74 -61.75 -80.06
N TRP A 606 -42.87 -62.44 -80.00
CA TRP A 606 -43.82 -62.37 -78.88
C TRP A 606 -43.51 -63.43 -77.80
N GLY A 607 -43.91 -63.16 -76.56
CA GLY A 607 -43.78 -64.11 -75.46
C GLY A 607 -44.89 -65.16 -75.43
N ASP A 608 -44.56 -66.39 -75.04
CA ASP A 608 -45.48 -67.53 -74.82
C ASP A 608 -46.70 -67.20 -73.92
N ASP A 609 -46.64 -66.13 -73.14
CA ASP A 609 -47.66 -65.70 -72.17
C ASP A 609 -48.68 -64.70 -72.75
N VAL A 610 -48.35 -64.03 -73.86
CA VAL A 610 -49.21 -63.05 -74.55
C VAL A 610 -49.65 -63.51 -75.93
N ASP A 611 -48.87 -64.38 -76.57
CA ASP A 611 -49.17 -64.92 -77.89
C ASP A 611 -50.38 -65.89 -77.85
N ARG A 612 -51.21 -65.80 -78.90
CA ARG A 612 -52.39 -66.63 -79.13
C ARG A 612 -52.10 -67.91 -79.91
N PHE A 613 -50.99 -68.01 -80.64
CA PHE A 613 -50.58 -69.22 -81.34
C PHE A 613 -49.07 -69.59 -81.15
N PRO A 614 -48.58 -69.92 -79.92
CA PRO A 614 -47.14 -70.15 -79.61
C PRO A 614 -46.45 -71.40 -80.21
N ASP A 615 -46.93 -71.84 -81.38
CA ASP A 615 -46.41 -72.94 -82.21
C ASP A 615 -46.40 -72.56 -83.72
N ASP A 616 -46.82 -71.34 -84.12
CA ASP A 616 -46.86 -70.86 -85.52
C ASP A 616 -46.46 -69.37 -85.67
N SER A 617 -45.16 -69.13 -85.92
CA SER A 617 -44.47 -67.83 -86.06
C SER A 617 -44.88 -66.94 -87.25
N ASN A 618 -46.14 -67.03 -87.66
CA ASN A 618 -46.80 -66.23 -88.68
C ASN A 618 -48.10 -65.60 -88.15
N GLU A 619 -48.60 -65.99 -86.98
CA GLU A 619 -49.87 -65.53 -86.39
C GLU A 619 -49.73 -65.33 -84.88
N TRP A 620 -49.78 -64.10 -84.39
CA TRP A 620 -49.73 -63.81 -82.93
C TRP A 620 -51.05 -63.29 -82.35
N LEU A 621 -52.02 -62.98 -83.21
CA LEU A 621 -53.29 -62.35 -82.85
C LEU A 621 -54.47 -62.97 -83.63
N ASP A 622 -55.62 -63.05 -82.96
CA ASP A 622 -56.91 -63.38 -83.55
C ASP A 622 -57.92 -62.47 -82.84
N SER A 623 -58.37 -61.46 -83.59
CA SER A 623 -59.08 -60.27 -83.10
C SER A 623 -60.57 -60.50 -82.86
N ASP A 624 -61.22 -61.39 -83.60
CA ASP A 624 -62.67 -61.59 -83.55
C ASP A 624 -63.13 -62.97 -83.03
N ASN A 625 -62.20 -63.92 -82.89
CA ASN A 625 -62.36 -65.27 -82.34
C ASN A 625 -62.99 -66.30 -83.31
N ASP A 626 -62.86 -66.13 -84.62
CA ASP A 626 -63.26 -67.13 -85.62
C ASP A 626 -62.30 -68.35 -85.73
N THR A 627 -61.06 -68.21 -85.24
CA THR A 627 -59.92 -69.17 -85.24
C THR A 627 -58.99 -69.21 -86.45
N PHE A 628 -59.14 -68.30 -87.42
CA PHE A 628 -58.01 -67.85 -88.25
C PHE A 628 -57.24 -66.73 -87.53
N GLY A 629 -55.98 -66.51 -87.92
CA GLY A 629 -55.12 -65.45 -87.38
C GLY A 629 -55.20 -64.17 -88.22
N ASP A 630 -54.98 -63.02 -87.57
CA ASP A 630 -55.13 -61.68 -88.16
C ASP A 630 -54.25 -61.43 -89.40
N ASN A 631 -53.18 -62.21 -89.64
CA ASN A 631 -52.32 -62.06 -90.82
C ASN A 631 -52.80 -62.87 -92.04
N GLN A 632 -53.68 -63.86 -91.86
CA GLN A 632 -54.28 -64.66 -92.94
C GLN A 632 -55.77 -64.38 -93.18
N ASP A 633 -56.47 -63.81 -92.20
CA ASP A 633 -57.89 -63.42 -92.34
C ASP A 633 -58.07 -62.12 -93.15
N ALA A 634 -58.96 -62.16 -94.14
CA ALA A 634 -59.36 -61.00 -94.93
C ALA A 634 -60.30 -60.02 -94.19
N PHE A 635 -61.00 -60.46 -93.14
CA PHE A 635 -62.07 -59.72 -92.46
C PHE A 635 -61.99 -59.79 -90.92
N ILE A 636 -60.79 -59.58 -90.34
CA ILE A 636 -60.34 -59.60 -88.91
C ILE A 636 -61.29 -59.12 -87.77
N HIS A 637 -62.49 -58.61 -88.08
CA HIS A 637 -63.51 -58.10 -87.18
C HIS A 637 -64.92 -58.68 -87.46
N ASN A 638 -65.07 -59.72 -88.30
CA ASN A 638 -66.33 -60.34 -88.72
C ASN A 638 -66.23 -61.88 -88.77
N PRO A 639 -66.53 -62.62 -87.68
CA PRO A 639 -66.24 -64.06 -87.52
C PRO A 639 -67.25 -64.98 -88.24
N LEU A 640 -67.57 -64.63 -89.48
CA LEU A 640 -68.48 -65.28 -90.42
C LEU A 640 -67.93 -65.24 -91.86
N GLU A 641 -66.99 -64.33 -92.16
CA GLU A 641 -66.27 -64.23 -93.43
C GLU A 641 -64.78 -64.22 -93.12
N TRP A 642 -63.98 -64.99 -93.85
CA TRP A 642 -62.52 -65.05 -93.66
C TRP A 642 -61.74 -65.01 -95.00
N LEU A 643 -62.45 -64.84 -96.12
CA LEU A 643 -61.90 -64.89 -97.46
C LEU A 643 -62.71 -64.03 -98.43
N ASP A 644 -61.99 -63.25 -99.24
CA ASP A 644 -62.49 -62.49 -100.39
C ASP A 644 -61.72 -63.00 -101.62
N SER A 645 -62.41 -63.72 -102.51
CA SER A 645 -61.80 -64.41 -103.66
C SER A 645 -61.45 -63.51 -104.85
N ASP A 646 -61.95 -62.28 -104.94
CA ASP A 646 -61.74 -61.38 -106.10
C ASP A 646 -61.43 -59.90 -105.76
N ASN A 647 -61.41 -59.58 -104.48
CA ASN A 647 -61.05 -58.32 -103.82
C ASN A 647 -62.06 -57.19 -104.05
N ASP A 648 -63.35 -57.49 -103.97
CA ASP A 648 -64.45 -56.52 -104.04
C ASP A 648 -64.91 -55.96 -102.67
N SER A 649 -64.43 -56.56 -101.57
CA SER A 649 -64.76 -56.24 -100.16
C SER A 649 -66.09 -56.79 -99.61
N PHE A 650 -66.79 -57.66 -100.34
CA PHE A 650 -67.80 -58.58 -99.79
C PHE A 650 -67.19 -59.98 -99.60
N GLY A 651 -67.61 -60.70 -98.55
CA GLY A 651 -67.05 -62.00 -98.22
C GLY A 651 -67.65 -63.13 -99.07
N ASP A 652 -66.84 -64.16 -99.35
CA ASP A 652 -67.20 -65.33 -100.17
C ASP A 652 -68.49 -66.05 -99.74
N ASN A 653 -68.97 -65.87 -98.49
CA ASN A 653 -70.19 -66.53 -97.99
C ASN A 653 -71.46 -65.65 -98.06
N GLU A 654 -71.37 -64.33 -98.19
CA GLU A 654 -72.53 -63.42 -98.35
C GLU A 654 -72.69 -62.90 -99.80
N ASP A 655 -71.62 -62.81 -100.59
CA ASP A 655 -71.68 -62.33 -101.98
C ASP A 655 -72.45 -63.29 -102.93
N ALA A 656 -73.25 -62.68 -103.83
CA ALA A 656 -73.98 -63.35 -104.90
C ALA A 656 -73.09 -63.76 -106.09
N PHE A 657 -71.93 -63.13 -106.32
CA PHE A 657 -71.03 -63.46 -107.44
C PHE A 657 -69.51 -63.49 -107.08
N PRO A 658 -69.03 -64.39 -106.17
CA PRO A 658 -67.67 -64.32 -105.53
C PRO A 658 -66.41 -64.46 -106.41
N TYR A 659 -66.51 -64.25 -107.71
CA TYR A 659 -65.43 -64.24 -108.69
C TYR A 659 -65.65 -63.15 -109.79
N ASN A 660 -66.41 -62.09 -109.49
CA ASN A 660 -66.70 -60.94 -110.36
C ASN A 660 -66.85 -59.60 -109.56
N SER A 661 -65.72 -59.03 -109.13
CA SER A 661 -65.59 -57.77 -108.35
C SER A 661 -66.10 -56.44 -108.97
N ASP A 662 -66.97 -56.51 -109.97
CA ASP A 662 -67.79 -55.38 -110.46
C ASP A 662 -69.26 -55.48 -109.96
N GLU A 663 -69.73 -56.63 -109.42
CA GLU A 663 -71.15 -56.91 -109.14
C GLU A 663 -71.38 -57.85 -107.93
N TRP A 664 -71.67 -57.32 -106.74
CA TRP A 664 -71.91 -58.12 -105.51
C TRP A 664 -73.38 -58.49 -105.24
N ASN A 665 -74.34 -57.98 -106.03
CA ASN A 665 -75.77 -58.14 -105.75
C ASN A 665 -76.65 -58.06 -107.00
N ASP A 666 -77.79 -58.76 -107.00
CA ASP A 666 -78.79 -58.80 -108.09
C ASP A 666 -80.20 -58.68 -107.47
N SER A 667 -80.61 -57.44 -107.20
CA SER A 667 -81.74 -57.07 -106.33
C SER A 667 -83.12 -57.44 -106.86
N ASP A 668 -83.29 -57.61 -108.17
CA ASP A 668 -84.55 -58.11 -108.77
C ASP A 668 -84.41 -59.44 -109.55
N SER A 669 -83.22 -60.04 -109.52
CA SER A 669 -82.92 -61.40 -110.01
C SER A 669 -83.10 -61.57 -111.51
N ASP A 670 -82.72 -60.55 -112.27
CA ASP A 670 -82.70 -60.48 -113.73
C ASP A 670 -81.46 -61.19 -114.33
N GLY A 671 -80.35 -61.24 -113.57
CA GLY A 671 -79.06 -61.80 -113.99
C GLY A 671 -78.07 -60.75 -114.53
N ILE A 672 -78.36 -59.47 -114.36
CA ILE A 672 -77.43 -58.34 -114.42
C ILE A 672 -77.34 -57.78 -113.00
N GLY A 673 -76.13 -57.48 -112.51
CA GLY A 673 -75.97 -56.97 -111.15
C GLY A 673 -76.38 -55.49 -111.00
N ASP A 674 -76.56 -55.09 -109.75
CA ASP A 674 -77.08 -53.78 -109.34
C ASP A 674 -76.22 -52.59 -109.81
N ASN A 675 -74.95 -52.80 -110.15
CA ASN A 675 -74.05 -51.72 -110.56
C ASN A 675 -74.12 -51.43 -112.07
N LEU A 676 -74.37 -52.45 -112.90
CA LEU A 676 -74.56 -52.30 -114.34
C LEU A 676 -76.03 -52.01 -114.71
N ASP A 677 -77.01 -52.61 -114.01
CA ASP A 677 -78.41 -52.23 -114.19
C ASP A 677 -78.75 -51.01 -113.33
N ALA A 678 -78.91 -49.87 -113.97
CA ALA A 678 -79.21 -48.64 -113.26
C ALA A 678 -80.71 -48.42 -112.92
N PHE A 679 -81.68 -49.33 -113.15
CA PHE A 679 -82.95 -49.35 -112.39
C PHE A 679 -83.04 -50.73 -111.72
N PRO A 680 -82.14 -51.04 -110.76
CA PRO A 680 -81.92 -52.40 -110.22
C PRO A 680 -83.05 -52.94 -109.32
N TYR A 681 -84.25 -52.39 -109.46
CA TYR A 681 -85.48 -52.82 -108.78
C TYR A 681 -86.70 -52.83 -109.75
N ASP A 682 -86.45 -52.75 -111.06
CA ASP A 682 -87.45 -52.81 -112.13
C ASP A 682 -86.80 -53.33 -113.44
N ALA A 683 -86.50 -54.64 -113.45
CA ALA A 683 -86.04 -55.60 -114.48
C ALA A 683 -86.50 -55.35 -115.93
N SER A 684 -86.30 -54.12 -116.40
CA SER A 684 -86.71 -53.58 -117.69
C SER A 684 -85.93 -52.32 -118.23
N LYS A 685 -85.06 -51.51 -117.49
CA LYS A 685 -84.47 -50.09 -117.81
C LYS A 685 -83.50 -49.30 -116.70
N TRP A 686 -82.99 -47.92 -116.64
CA TRP A 686 -81.89 -47.12 -115.69
C TRP A 686 -81.65 -45.51 -115.01
N GLN A 687 -81.22 -45.04 -113.67
CA GLN A 687 -80.26 -43.90 -112.88
C GLN A 687 -80.47 -42.71 -111.59
N GLU A 688 -79.59 -42.25 -110.49
CA GLU A 688 -79.41 -40.88 -109.51
C GLU A 688 -78.41 -40.56 -108.09
N GLY A 689 -78.33 -39.42 -107.14
CA GLY A 689 -77.30 -38.98 -105.88
C GLY A 689 -77.34 -37.74 -104.62
N GLY A 690 -76.33 -37.29 -103.63
CA GLY A 690 -76.32 -36.28 -102.28
C GLY A 690 -75.06 -35.46 -101.33
N GLU A 691 -75.10 -34.79 -100.02
CA GLU A 691 -74.13 -33.74 -99.12
C GLU A 691 -74.14 -33.44 -97.39
N VAL A 692 -73.49 -32.63 -96.30
CA VAL A 692 -72.23 -31.80 -95.55
C VAL A 692 -72.18 -31.10 -93.93
N ALA A 693 -71.12 -30.41 -93.14
CA ALA A 693 -70.96 -29.86 -91.56
C ALA A 693 -69.88 -28.70 -90.78
N ASP A 694 -69.70 -28.30 -89.36
CA ASP A 694 -68.80 -27.14 -88.51
C ASP A 694 -68.51 -26.90 -86.79
N SER A 695 -67.57 -26.02 -86.03
CA SER A 695 -67.40 -25.45 -84.45
C SER A 695 -66.06 -24.72 -83.57
N GLN A 696 -65.98 -24.01 -82.25
CA GLN A 696 -64.76 -23.39 -81.27
C GLN A 696 -64.76 -22.57 -79.70
N ASN A 697 -63.67 -22.09 -78.79
CA ASN A 697 -63.55 -21.38 -77.28
C ASN A 697 -62.21 -20.61 -76.39
N GLY A 698 -62.11 -19.99 -75.03
CA GLY A 698 -60.88 -19.33 -74.08
C GLY A 698 -60.81 -18.55 -72.50
N THR A 699 -59.67 -18.03 -71.69
CA THR A 699 -59.41 -17.45 -70.11
C THR A 699 -58.15 -16.39 -69.51
N LEU A 700 -57.53 -15.82 -68.27
CA LEU A 700 -57.38 -15.54 -66.61
C LEU A 700 -56.30 -14.40 -65.78
N GLN A 701 -55.99 -14.13 -64.35
CA GLN A 701 -55.05 -13.03 -63.47
C GLN A 701 -54.64 -13.02 -61.77
N SER A 702 -53.94 -12.27 -60.67
CA SER A 702 -52.99 -11.03 -60.01
C SER A 702 -52.44 -10.81 -58.35
N SER A 703 -51.55 -9.82 -57.68
CA SER A 703 -50.96 -9.57 -56.11
C SER A 703 -50.12 -8.22 -55.32
N PHE A 704 -49.60 -8.02 -53.93
CA PHE A 704 -48.81 -6.79 -53.08
C PHE A 704 -48.15 -6.67 -51.44
N LEU A 705 -47.30 -5.65 -50.76
CA LEU A 705 -46.68 -5.38 -49.19
C LEU A 705 -45.80 -4.03 -48.46
N ASN A 706 -45.35 -3.74 -47.06
CA ASN A 706 -44.41 -2.55 -46.29
C ASN A 706 -43.95 -2.29 -44.59
N GLN A 707 -42.97 -1.37 -43.92
CA GLN A 707 -42.51 -1.00 -42.34
C GLN A 707 -41.40 0.19 -41.61
N ASN A 708 -41.20 0.64 -40.21
CA ASN A 708 -39.97 1.20 -39.18
C ASN A 708 -39.64 2.61 -38.14
N GLN A 709 -38.76 2.69 -36.93
CA GLN A 709 -37.74 3.65 -35.95
C GLN A 709 -37.71 4.89 -34.70
N ASN A 710 -36.67 5.12 -33.64
CA ASN A 710 -35.88 6.35 -32.79
C ASN A 710 -35.75 6.97 -31.13
N ALA A 711 -34.65 7.68 -30.40
CA ALA A 711 -34.45 8.43 -28.89
C ALA A 711 -33.06 9.23 -28.10
N SER A 712 -32.93 10.11 -26.90
CA SER A 712 -31.68 10.64 -25.86
C SER A 712 -31.48 11.96 -24.69
N ASN A 713 -30.50 12.16 -23.59
CA ASN A 713 -29.68 13.36 -22.74
C ASN A 713 -29.65 14.06 -21.17
N ASN A 714 -28.72 15.08 -20.76
CA ASN A 714 -28.09 15.65 -19.41
C ASN A 714 -28.46 17.09 -18.70
N ILE A 715 -27.85 17.58 -17.54
CA ILE A 715 -27.95 18.99 -16.92
C ILE A 715 -26.77 19.56 -15.96
N LEU A 716 -26.93 20.54 -14.99
CA LEU A 716 -25.85 21.49 -14.40
C LEU A 716 -26.05 22.28 -13.01
N TYR A 717 -24.96 22.79 -12.32
CA TYR A 717 -24.74 23.86 -11.20
C TYR A 717 -24.70 23.52 -9.66
N GLY A 718 -24.02 24.24 -8.70
CA GLY A 718 -23.11 25.44 -8.68
C GLY A 718 -22.62 25.93 -7.25
N LEU A 719 -21.57 26.81 -7.16
CA LEU A 719 -20.65 27.11 -5.99
C LEU A 719 -20.84 28.45 -5.19
N LEU A 720 -19.97 28.69 -4.16
CA LEU A 720 -19.51 29.96 -3.49
C LEU A 720 -20.31 30.56 -2.29
N ILE A 721 -19.78 31.43 -1.37
CA ILE A 721 -18.48 31.62 -0.62
C ILE A 721 -18.58 32.92 0.28
N SER A 722 -17.55 33.24 1.09
CA SER A 722 -17.28 34.50 1.84
C SER A 722 -17.88 34.59 3.28
N MET A 723 -17.18 34.88 4.39
CA MET A 723 -15.83 35.42 4.72
C MET A 723 -15.73 36.97 4.85
N LEU A 724 -15.30 37.42 6.05
CA LEU A 724 -14.60 38.67 6.52
C LEU A 724 -15.17 40.13 6.45
N LEU A 725 -15.13 40.78 7.64
CA LEU A 725 -14.52 42.10 8.02
C LEU A 725 -15.07 43.52 7.62
N PHE A 726 -15.19 44.41 8.63
CA PHE A 726 -14.25 45.53 8.98
C PHE A 726 -14.75 46.99 9.25
N LEU A 727 -14.25 47.55 10.37
CA LEU A 727 -13.63 48.90 10.59
C LEU A 727 -14.42 50.24 10.72
N ALA A 728 -13.66 51.22 11.24
CA ALA A 728 -13.71 52.69 11.10
C ALA A 728 -14.42 53.56 12.19
N LEU A 729 -13.88 54.71 12.68
CA LEU A 729 -12.50 55.29 12.75
C LEU A 729 -12.52 56.63 13.57
N LEU A 730 -11.40 57.41 13.51
CA LEU A 730 -11.23 58.88 13.72
C LEU A 730 -10.79 59.44 15.11
N PHE A 731 -9.85 60.41 15.22
CA PHE A 731 -8.76 60.91 14.34
C PHE A 731 -7.86 61.99 15.07
N LEU A 732 -6.76 62.43 14.42
CA LEU A 732 -6.21 63.83 14.38
C LEU A 732 -5.03 64.32 15.28
N SER A 733 -3.78 63.96 14.90
CA SER A 733 -2.64 64.86 14.50
C SER A 733 -1.93 65.86 15.47
N ILE A 734 -0.58 66.00 15.37
CA ILE A 734 0.22 67.21 14.96
C ILE A 734 1.75 67.20 15.34
N ARG A 735 2.64 67.39 14.33
CA ARG A 735 4.02 68.00 14.29
C ARG A 735 5.34 67.33 14.76
N LEU A 736 6.35 67.54 13.89
CA LEU A 736 7.84 67.56 14.00
C LEU A 736 8.36 68.83 14.77
N PRO A 737 9.69 69.05 15.10
CA PRO A 737 10.91 68.58 14.40
C PRO A 737 12.23 68.33 15.21
N GLN A 738 13.29 68.01 14.45
CA GLN A 738 14.77 68.03 14.66
C GLN A 738 15.38 68.92 15.79
N SER A 739 16.52 68.50 16.39
CA SER A 739 17.88 69.09 16.09
C SER A 739 19.09 68.61 16.94
N GLN A 740 20.18 68.19 16.27
CA GLN A 740 21.63 68.52 16.45
C GLN A 740 22.45 68.35 17.77
N GLN A 741 23.62 67.69 17.59
CA GLN A 741 25.02 68.06 17.97
C GLN A 741 25.56 68.08 19.43
N SER A 742 26.53 67.19 19.72
CA SER A 742 27.94 67.51 20.08
C SER A 742 28.78 66.20 20.15
N HIS A 743 29.91 65.92 19.47
CA HIS A 743 31.21 66.59 19.19
C HIS A 743 32.30 66.54 20.30
N SER A 744 33.05 65.43 20.38
CA SER A 744 34.52 65.33 20.66
C SER A 744 34.96 63.85 20.56
N SER A 745 35.99 63.33 19.87
CA SER A 745 37.33 63.80 19.37
C SER A 745 38.38 64.03 20.47
N LEU A 746 39.57 63.40 20.55
CA LEU A 746 40.28 62.36 19.76
C LEU A 746 40.95 61.36 20.76
N THR A 747 41.55 60.21 20.42
CA THR A 747 42.85 59.95 19.70
C THR A 747 43.00 58.43 19.41
N SER A 748 43.25 57.96 18.18
CA SER A 748 44.59 57.68 17.57
C SER A 748 45.55 56.85 18.44
N ASN A 749 46.14 55.71 18.05
CA ASN A 749 46.22 54.97 16.77
C ASN A 749 46.53 53.49 17.04
N GLN A 750 46.07 52.55 16.18
CA GLN A 750 46.92 51.81 15.22
C GLN A 750 46.09 50.79 14.43
N GLU A 751 46.30 50.75 13.12
CA GLU A 751 45.79 49.68 12.25
C GLU A 751 46.72 48.46 12.31
N VAL A 752 46.15 47.27 12.41
CA VAL A 752 46.69 46.06 11.78
C VAL A 752 45.52 45.41 11.04
N SER A 753 45.71 45.12 9.76
CA SER A 753 44.66 44.58 8.90
C SER A 753 44.53 43.08 9.04
N GLN A 754 43.31 42.59 9.25
CA GLN A 754 42.88 41.28 8.74
C GLN A 754 41.37 41.29 8.45
N SER A 755 40.92 40.32 7.66
CA SER A 755 39.64 40.31 6.96
C SER A 755 38.52 39.67 7.79
N LEU A 756 37.30 40.20 7.64
CA LEU A 756 36.07 39.43 7.86
C LEU A 756 36.06 38.20 6.93
N PRO A 757 35.44 37.11 7.37
CA PRO A 757 34.10 36.79 6.89
C PRO A 757 33.04 36.93 7.99
N ASP A 758 31.79 36.68 7.61
CA ASP A 758 30.64 36.60 8.50
C ASP A 758 30.74 35.39 9.45
N SER A 759 30.03 35.50 10.58
CA SER A 759 29.70 34.39 11.47
C SER A 759 28.32 34.68 12.06
N ASP A 760 27.34 33.86 11.69
CA ASP A 760 26.12 33.75 12.48
C ASP A 760 26.50 33.25 13.88
N GLU A 761 25.90 33.81 14.94
CA GLU A 761 26.15 33.33 16.30
C GLU A 761 25.37 32.02 16.52
N GLU A 762 26.06 30.89 16.35
CA GLU A 762 25.60 29.57 16.74
C GLU A 762 25.10 29.61 18.20
N ARG A 763 23.85 29.18 18.43
CA ARG A 763 23.40 28.83 19.77
C ARG A 763 24.20 27.58 20.18
N GLU A 764 25.21 27.72 21.05
CA GLU A 764 25.87 26.56 21.67
C GLU A 764 24.86 25.79 22.53
N THR A 765 24.14 24.84 21.91
CA THR A 765 23.50 23.72 22.61
C THR A 765 24.63 22.89 23.24
N ALA A 766 24.81 23.08 24.54
CA ALA A 766 25.98 22.58 25.26
C ALA A 766 25.93 21.06 25.45
N PHE A 767 26.32 20.30 24.43
CA PHE A 767 26.71 18.91 24.54
C PHE A 767 27.91 18.81 25.50
N GLU A 768 27.66 18.53 26.79
CA GLU A 768 28.69 18.29 27.81
C GLU A 768 29.42 16.95 27.48
N THR A 769 30.40 17.02 26.57
CA THR A 769 31.19 15.87 26.09
C THR A 769 32.16 15.35 27.17
N GLU A 770 31.66 14.49 28.06
CA GLU A 770 32.52 13.78 29.03
C GLU A 770 33.50 12.83 28.32
N THR A 771 34.77 13.23 28.28
CA THR A 771 35.87 12.36 27.85
C THR A 771 36.39 11.56 29.04
N ILE A 772 36.08 10.27 29.08
CA ILE A 772 36.47 9.34 30.16
C ILE A 772 37.61 8.42 29.66
N TYR A 773 38.67 8.23 30.47
CA TYR A 773 39.98 7.66 30.09
C TYR A 773 40.23 6.20 30.47
#